data_AF-A0A8G2F9A6-F1
#
_entry.id   AF-A0A8G2F9A6-F1
#
_cell.length_a   1.000
_cell.length_b   1.000
_cell.length_c   1.000
_cell.angle_alpha   90.00
_cell.angle_beta   90.00
_cell.angle_gamma   90.00
#
_symmetry.space_group_name_H-M   'P 1'
#
loop_
_entity.id
_entity.type
_entity.pdbx_description
1 polymer ?
#
loop_
_entity_poly.entity_id
_entity_poly.type
_entity_poly.pdbx_seq_one_letter_code
_entity_poly.pdbx_strand_id
1 'polypeptide(L)'
;MNISKFSTLFGCALIFCLSCAEKKAAEEKAFFQNPIVAHGADPWIIKHDSIYYHCASTEDRTISVGKSALLHVPGELKKVWQAPDTGWNSDCVWAPELHYWNGHWYIYYAAGESGPPFIHQRTGVLESVTDDPQGEYVDKGMLYTGDSLGNWDSNRWAIDMTVFELNNQLYAIWSGWKNLETTDHTSQMLYIAKMENPWTISSNRVLISAPDKPYEIGGDLDLNEGPEVLKHNDDLFVIYSCCQSWLPTYKLASLRLASRDADPMDPASWIKSEQPVFQGTEDVYGVGHASFTVSPDGTEEYIIYHSKKDTIPGWNRDIRMQKFSWNEDGTPDFGIPSPLSEPQPVPSGSKIEAKISLTYSNPLSVQFGDPYILLASDGRYYMYGTGAGAVDGFCCYSSDDLVNWKSEGQVYHGNTPQSWAVANFWAPEVYEKNGKYYMFFSADWRHNPTKEEENFRIGVAVADKPVGPFIELQDKPLFDPGYPAIDGNILQDDNGKCYIYYSRCCYKHPVESEIAAEAKKKGMFDTIEESWIYGVEISPDFTQIIGEPVMLLRPPVSLSDKQSEWESRSVTSGEVNRRWTEGSFILKHNGLYYMMYSANYFGGANYAVGYAVSDNPLGPFKKADNNPVLEKNVEKGGIVTGTGHNSVTWSKDRKQMYCVYHGRTQKTGEERVVFIDKMHFTPEGLLVVDGPTTEVQNR
;
A
#
# COMPACT_ATOMS: atom_id res chain seq x y z
N MET A 1 2.70 -45.46 80.53
CA MET A 1 1.87 -44.36 81.03
C MET A 1 2.47 -43.06 80.48
N ASN A 2 1.72 -42.45 79.55
CA ASN A 2 1.72 -41.07 79.06
C ASN A 2 3.00 -40.21 78.83
N ILE A 3 3.10 -39.80 77.55
CA ILE A 3 3.13 -38.41 77.02
C ILE A 3 4.37 -37.54 77.28
N SER A 4 5.11 -37.24 76.20
CA SER A 4 5.16 -35.89 75.57
C SER A 4 6.38 -35.82 74.64
N LYS A 5 6.15 -35.52 73.35
CA LYS A 5 7.22 -35.06 72.45
C LYS A 5 7.00 -33.58 72.19
N PHE A 6 7.99 -32.82 72.63
CA PHE A 6 8.15 -31.39 72.49
C PHE A 6 8.49 -31.00 71.05
N SER A 7 7.99 -29.83 70.69
CA SER A 7 8.25 -29.06 69.49
C SER A 7 9.47 -28.14 69.63
N THR A 8 10.05 -27.81 68.47
CA THR A 8 10.80 -26.60 68.09
C THR A 8 12.26 -26.49 68.58
N LEU A 9 13.26 -26.47 67.67
CA LEU A 9 13.80 -25.30 66.95
C LEU A 9 15.08 -25.64 66.14
N PHE A 10 15.39 -24.74 65.19
CA PHE A 10 16.64 -24.54 64.41
C PHE A 10 16.93 -25.40 63.15
N GLY A 11 16.62 -24.81 61.99
CA GLY A 11 17.63 -24.21 61.11
C GLY A 11 18.38 -25.13 60.14
N CYS A 12 18.08 -25.01 58.84
CA CYS A 12 19.08 -25.18 57.78
C CYS A 12 18.57 -24.58 56.46
N ALA A 13 19.44 -23.81 55.81
CA ALA A 13 19.24 -23.19 54.52
C ALA A 13 19.08 -24.24 53.40
N LEU A 14 18.08 -24.06 52.55
CA LEU A 14 17.96 -24.80 51.29
C LEU A 14 18.28 -23.86 50.12
N ILE A 15 19.34 -24.23 49.40
CA ILE A 15 19.72 -23.72 48.09
C ILE A 15 18.64 -24.16 47.09
N PHE A 16 17.91 -23.21 46.51
CA PHE A 16 17.06 -23.45 45.35
C PHE A 16 17.90 -23.28 44.08
N CYS A 17 18.29 -24.40 43.46
CA CYS A 17 18.73 -24.43 42.07
C CYS A 17 17.54 -24.10 41.17
N LEU A 18 17.48 -22.87 40.67
CA LEU A 18 16.66 -22.52 39.52
C LEU A 18 17.40 -22.97 38.26
N SER A 19 16.98 -24.10 37.68
CA SER A 19 17.33 -24.46 36.32
C SER A 19 16.63 -23.49 35.36
N CYS A 20 17.38 -22.55 34.79
CA CYS A 20 16.96 -21.85 33.59
C CYS A 20 17.00 -22.85 32.42
N ALA A 21 15.87 -23.50 32.15
CA ALA A 21 15.64 -24.12 30.85
C ALA A 21 15.22 -23.00 29.90
N GLU A 22 16.18 -22.46 29.14
CA GLU A 22 15.88 -21.68 27.95
C GLU A 22 15.08 -22.56 27.00
N LYS A 23 13.78 -22.30 26.88
CA LYS A 23 13.01 -22.77 25.72
C LYS A 23 13.54 -22.02 24.51
N LYS A 24 14.47 -22.62 23.76
CA LYS A 24 14.66 -22.28 22.35
C LYS A 24 13.32 -22.50 21.66
N ALA A 25 12.62 -21.41 21.35
CA ALA A 25 11.56 -21.46 20.36
C ALA A 25 12.20 -21.97 19.07
N ALA A 26 11.67 -23.04 18.50
CA ALA A 26 12.01 -23.40 17.14
C ALA A 26 11.48 -22.26 16.25
N GLU A 27 12.36 -21.52 15.59
CA GLU A 27 11.95 -20.57 14.55
C GLU A 27 11.18 -21.36 13.47
N GLU A 28 9.90 -21.05 13.29
CA GLU A 28 9.18 -21.50 12.10
C GLU A 28 9.87 -20.92 10.88
N LYS A 29 10.36 -21.79 9.99
CA LYS A 29 10.92 -21.35 8.70
C LYS A 29 9.79 -20.77 7.86
N ALA A 30 9.89 -19.48 7.53
CA ALA A 30 9.00 -18.84 6.58
C ALA A 30 9.45 -19.13 5.14
N PHE A 31 8.51 -19.06 4.21
CA PHE A 31 8.73 -19.33 2.79
C PHE A 31 8.15 -18.19 1.93
N PHE A 32 8.75 -17.95 0.77
CA PHE A 32 8.22 -17.11 -0.30
C PHE A 32 7.90 -17.97 -1.53
N GLN A 33 7.13 -17.41 -2.46
CA GLN A 33 6.72 -18.10 -3.70
C GLN A 33 7.26 -17.35 -4.91
N ASN A 34 7.88 -18.08 -5.85
CA ASN A 34 8.18 -17.54 -7.17
C ASN A 34 6.89 -17.48 -8.03
N PRO A 35 6.77 -16.52 -8.97
CA PRO A 35 7.77 -15.50 -9.29
C PRO A 35 7.72 -14.31 -8.31
N ILE A 36 8.85 -13.65 -8.09
CA ILE A 36 8.92 -12.42 -7.28
C ILE A 36 8.44 -11.18 -8.05
N VAL A 37 8.44 -11.22 -9.39
CA VAL A 37 7.76 -10.26 -10.26
C VAL A 37 6.98 -11.02 -11.32
N ALA A 38 5.65 -10.84 -11.33
CA ALA A 38 4.77 -11.60 -12.22
C ALA A 38 5.02 -11.31 -13.71
N HIS A 39 5.38 -10.08 -14.08
CA HIS A 39 5.69 -9.69 -15.46
C HIS A 39 6.95 -8.85 -15.45
N GLY A 40 8.02 -9.39 -16.03
CA GLY A 40 9.33 -8.73 -16.00
C GLY A 40 10.37 -9.50 -16.78
N ALA A 41 11.45 -8.80 -17.08
CA ALA A 41 12.58 -9.27 -17.85
C ALA A 41 13.86 -8.68 -17.27
N ASP A 42 14.97 -9.30 -17.61
CA ASP A 42 16.32 -8.75 -17.43
C ASP A 42 16.54 -8.13 -16.02
N PRO A 43 16.27 -8.92 -14.95
CA PRO A 43 16.25 -8.41 -13.58
C PRO A 43 17.62 -7.96 -13.09
N TRP A 44 17.71 -6.71 -12.61
CA TRP A 44 18.85 -6.24 -11.84
C TRP A 44 18.46 -5.94 -10.39
N ILE A 45 19.02 -6.69 -9.44
CA ILE A 45 18.85 -6.42 -8.00
C ILE A 45 20.21 -6.29 -7.32
N ILE A 46 20.50 -5.09 -6.80
CA ILE A 46 21.69 -4.81 -6.00
C ILE A 46 21.33 -4.57 -4.54
N LYS A 47 22.14 -5.10 -3.62
CA LYS A 47 22.08 -4.75 -2.20
C LYS A 47 23.05 -3.62 -1.91
N HIS A 48 22.57 -2.57 -1.24
CA HIS A 48 23.39 -1.50 -0.72
C HIS A 48 22.96 -1.18 0.71
N ASP A 49 23.93 -1.22 1.62
CA ASP A 49 23.68 -1.31 3.06
C ASP A 49 22.71 -2.43 3.43
N SER A 50 21.54 -2.09 3.98
CA SER A 50 20.49 -3.02 4.40
C SER A 50 19.29 -3.07 3.44
N ILE A 51 19.43 -2.45 2.26
CA ILE A 51 18.34 -2.24 1.31
C ILE A 51 18.67 -2.88 -0.04
N TYR A 52 17.66 -3.45 -0.68
CA TYR A 52 17.68 -3.97 -2.03
C TYR A 52 17.06 -2.96 -2.99
N TYR A 53 17.73 -2.76 -4.12
CA TYR A 53 17.28 -1.90 -5.19
C TYR A 53 17.07 -2.74 -6.45
N HIS A 54 15.84 -2.73 -6.96
CA HIS A 54 15.45 -3.40 -8.20
C HIS A 54 15.39 -2.36 -9.32
N CYS A 55 16.24 -2.51 -10.33
CA CYS A 55 16.26 -1.63 -11.51
C CYS A 55 15.60 -2.36 -12.68
N ALA A 56 14.66 -1.69 -13.34
CA ALA A 56 13.89 -2.28 -14.42
C ALA A 56 13.54 -1.24 -15.48
N SER A 57 13.47 -1.66 -16.74
CA SER A 57 12.83 -0.86 -17.78
C SER A 57 11.32 -1.06 -17.73
N THR A 58 10.57 0.02 -17.95
CA THR A 58 9.11 0.02 -17.97
C THR A 58 8.63 0.72 -19.25
N GLU A 59 7.57 0.21 -19.89
CA GLU A 59 6.92 0.86 -21.05
C GLU A 59 7.85 1.13 -22.26
N ASP A 60 8.92 0.33 -22.44
CA ASP A 60 9.95 0.46 -23.50
C ASP A 60 10.69 1.81 -23.57
N ARG A 61 10.33 2.80 -22.74
CA ARG A 61 10.87 4.17 -22.77
C ARG A 61 11.25 4.71 -21.40
N THR A 62 11.13 3.92 -20.33
CA THR A 62 11.40 4.41 -18.98
C THR A 62 12.27 3.46 -18.21
N ILE A 63 13.01 4.02 -17.25
CA ILE A 63 13.77 3.26 -16.25
C ILE A 63 13.19 3.60 -14.89
N SER A 64 12.95 2.57 -14.09
CA SER A 64 12.40 2.67 -12.76
C SER A 64 13.27 1.92 -11.75
N VAL A 65 13.37 2.46 -10.54
CA VAL A 65 14.09 1.85 -9.42
C VAL A 65 13.10 1.61 -8.28
N GLY A 66 13.02 0.36 -7.83
CA GLY A 66 12.26 -0.06 -6.65
C GLY A 66 13.17 -0.26 -5.44
N LYS A 67 12.64 -0.03 -4.24
CA LYS A 67 13.39 -0.11 -2.98
C LYS A 67 12.72 -1.03 -1.97
N SER A 68 13.44 -1.99 -1.42
CA SER A 68 12.90 -2.93 -0.42
C SER A 68 13.91 -3.34 0.64
N ALA A 69 13.43 -3.59 1.86
CA ALA A 69 14.24 -4.23 2.90
C ALA A 69 14.25 -5.77 2.78
N LEU A 70 13.41 -6.32 1.90
CA LEU A 70 13.22 -7.75 1.70
C LEU A 70 13.60 -8.12 0.26
N LEU A 71 14.60 -8.97 0.09
CA LEU A 71 15.03 -9.44 -1.23
C LEU A 71 13.90 -10.13 -2.02
N HIS A 72 13.10 -10.94 -1.34
CA HIS A 72 11.99 -11.72 -1.94
C HIS A 72 10.71 -10.91 -2.21
N VAL A 73 10.71 -9.61 -1.87
CA VAL A 73 9.59 -8.70 -2.15
C VAL A 73 10.15 -7.45 -2.83
N PRO A 74 10.19 -7.42 -4.17
CA PRO A 74 10.64 -6.24 -4.91
C PRO A 74 9.84 -5.00 -4.49
N GLY A 75 10.54 -3.89 -4.33
CA GLY A 75 9.94 -2.62 -3.91
C GLY A 75 9.07 -1.99 -4.99
N GLU A 76 8.19 -1.07 -4.59
CA GLU A 76 7.43 -0.24 -5.53
C GLU A 76 8.38 0.51 -6.47
N LEU A 77 8.23 0.27 -7.77
CA LEU A 77 9.03 0.90 -8.81
C LEU A 77 8.69 2.39 -8.90
N LYS A 78 9.69 3.24 -8.77
CA LYS A 78 9.57 4.68 -9.05
C LYS A 78 10.32 4.99 -10.33
N LYS A 79 9.66 5.64 -11.28
CA LYS A 79 10.30 6.14 -12.49
C LYS A 79 11.40 7.13 -12.12
N VAL A 80 12.63 6.85 -12.55
CA VAL A 80 13.80 7.70 -12.30
C VAL A 80 14.30 8.39 -13.58
N TRP A 81 13.98 7.81 -14.74
CA TRP A 81 14.36 8.37 -16.03
C TRP A 81 13.35 8.02 -17.14
N GLN A 82 13.26 8.92 -18.12
CA GLN A 82 12.39 8.83 -19.28
C GLN A 82 13.24 9.09 -20.53
N ALA A 83 13.14 8.20 -21.51
CA ALA A 83 13.77 8.36 -22.81
C ALA A 83 13.34 9.66 -23.48
N PRO A 84 14.26 10.43 -24.07
CA PRO A 84 13.93 11.65 -24.80
C PRO A 84 13.06 11.33 -26.03
N ASP A 85 12.34 12.33 -26.54
CA ASP A 85 11.52 12.15 -27.75
C ASP A 85 12.34 12.00 -29.03
N THR A 86 13.60 12.41 -28.99
CA THR A 86 14.54 12.31 -30.12
C THR A 86 15.93 11.99 -29.60
N GLY A 87 16.71 11.23 -30.36
CA GLY A 87 18.09 10.89 -30.02
C GLY A 87 18.36 9.42 -30.28
N TRP A 88 19.57 8.98 -29.95
CA TRP A 88 19.96 7.58 -30.09
C TRP A 88 19.24 6.67 -29.08
N ASN A 89 18.78 7.24 -27.96
CA ASN A 89 18.15 6.58 -26.82
C ASN A 89 16.66 6.90 -26.68
N SER A 90 15.96 7.19 -27.78
CA SER A 90 14.56 7.64 -27.72
C SER A 90 13.53 6.54 -27.43
N ASP A 91 13.89 5.28 -27.69
CA ASP A 91 12.99 4.12 -27.58
C ASP A 91 13.77 2.83 -27.26
N CYS A 92 13.04 1.72 -27.09
CA CYS A 92 13.57 0.37 -26.88
C CYS A 92 14.59 0.31 -25.74
N VAL A 93 14.23 0.87 -24.59
CA VAL A 93 15.04 0.91 -23.38
C VAL A 93 15.07 -0.47 -22.73
N TRP A 94 16.23 -1.11 -22.75
CA TRP A 94 16.42 -2.51 -22.33
C TRP A 94 17.45 -2.65 -21.21
N ALA A 95 17.23 -3.66 -20.36
CA ALA A 95 18.16 -4.19 -19.37
C ALA A 95 18.95 -3.14 -18.56
N PRO A 96 18.29 -2.27 -17.77
CA PRO A 96 18.99 -1.27 -16.99
C PRO A 96 19.61 -1.85 -15.70
N GLU A 97 20.91 -1.66 -15.51
CA GLU A 97 21.65 -2.09 -14.32
C GLU A 97 22.08 -0.91 -13.44
N LEU A 98 21.75 -0.96 -12.15
CA LEU A 98 22.08 0.05 -11.14
C LEU A 98 23.36 -0.28 -10.37
N HIS A 99 24.40 0.52 -10.54
CA HIS A 99 25.72 0.35 -9.91
C HIS A 99 26.05 1.53 -9.00
N TYR A 100 26.84 1.29 -7.93
CA TYR A 100 27.33 2.35 -7.05
C TYR A 100 28.84 2.50 -7.17
N TRP A 101 29.31 3.73 -7.44
CA TRP A 101 30.73 4.01 -7.59
C TRP A 101 31.09 5.43 -7.11
N ASN A 102 32.12 5.53 -6.26
CA ASN A 102 32.64 6.80 -5.71
C ASN A 102 31.57 7.82 -5.24
N GLY A 103 30.56 7.36 -4.50
CA GLY A 103 29.56 8.26 -3.92
C GLY A 103 28.30 8.43 -4.77
N HIS A 104 28.32 7.97 -6.03
CA HIS A 104 27.23 8.18 -6.98
C HIS A 104 26.65 6.88 -7.49
N TRP A 105 25.38 6.93 -7.89
CA TRP A 105 24.70 5.82 -8.55
C TRP A 105 24.76 5.99 -10.06
N TYR A 106 24.94 4.88 -10.77
CA TYR A 106 24.99 4.84 -12.22
C TYR A 106 24.02 3.80 -12.74
N ILE A 107 23.26 4.14 -13.79
CA ILE A 107 22.40 3.16 -14.47
C ILE A 107 22.94 2.95 -15.88
N TYR A 108 23.46 1.76 -16.17
CA TYR A 108 23.82 1.34 -17.52
C TYR A 108 22.59 0.75 -18.19
N TYR A 109 22.31 1.09 -19.44
CA TYR A 109 21.14 0.61 -20.16
C TYR A 109 21.43 0.54 -21.65
N ALA A 110 20.58 -0.17 -22.39
CA ALA A 110 20.55 -0.13 -23.84
C ALA A 110 19.32 0.62 -24.35
N ALA A 111 19.46 1.34 -25.47
CA ALA A 111 18.34 2.02 -26.13
C ALA A 111 18.64 2.20 -27.63
N GLY A 112 17.60 2.47 -28.43
CA GLY A 112 17.70 2.61 -29.88
C GLY A 112 16.47 3.22 -30.53
N GLU A 113 16.36 3.02 -31.84
CA GLU A 113 15.14 3.29 -32.59
C GLU A 113 14.17 2.10 -32.47
N SER A 114 12.86 2.39 -32.51
CA SER A 114 11.81 1.37 -32.55
C SER A 114 11.96 0.49 -33.80
N GLY A 115 11.90 -0.84 -33.63
CA GLY A 115 12.02 -1.83 -34.69
C GLY A 115 10.88 -2.87 -34.66
N PRO A 116 10.96 -3.96 -35.47
CA PRO A 116 12.13 -4.46 -36.20
C PRO A 116 12.43 -3.78 -37.55
N PRO A 117 13.69 -3.88 -38.06
CA PRO A 117 14.82 -4.54 -37.41
C PRO A 117 15.43 -3.68 -36.30
N PHE A 118 15.78 -4.30 -35.18
CA PHE A 118 16.44 -3.65 -34.03
C PHE A 118 17.96 -3.53 -34.25
N ILE A 119 18.37 -2.72 -35.25
CA ILE A 119 19.79 -2.57 -35.65
C ILE A 119 20.47 -1.33 -35.02
N HIS A 120 19.72 -0.52 -34.27
CA HIS A 120 20.16 0.78 -33.77
C HIS A 120 20.60 0.79 -32.31
N GLN A 121 20.47 -0.32 -31.59
CA GLN A 121 20.70 -0.38 -30.15
C GLN A 121 22.15 -0.04 -29.80
N ARG A 122 22.29 0.85 -28.83
CA ARG A 122 23.56 1.25 -28.22
C ARG A 122 23.38 1.24 -26.71
N THR A 123 24.49 1.29 -26.01
CA THR A 123 24.52 1.41 -24.56
C THR A 123 24.88 2.83 -24.13
N GLY A 124 24.28 3.28 -23.03
CA GLY A 124 24.59 4.53 -22.37
C GLY A 124 24.52 4.40 -20.87
N VAL A 125 24.80 5.51 -20.19
CA VAL A 125 24.82 5.53 -18.72
C VAL A 125 24.16 6.79 -18.18
N LEU A 126 23.41 6.62 -17.11
CA LEU A 126 22.83 7.70 -16.32
C LEU A 126 23.62 7.84 -15.02
N GLU A 127 23.76 9.05 -14.49
CA GLU A 127 24.39 9.32 -13.18
C GLU A 127 23.38 9.97 -12.25
N SER A 128 23.31 9.54 -10.99
CA SER A 128 22.37 10.11 -10.02
C SER A 128 22.74 11.54 -9.63
N VAL A 129 21.73 12.39 -9.52
CA VAL A 129 21.84 13.75 -8.99
C VAL A 129 21.96 13.76 -7.48
N THR A 130 21.34 12.76 -6.83
CA THR A 130 21.25 12.64 -5.37
C THR A 130 21.80 11.30 -4.89
N ASP A 131 22.02 11.19 -3.59
CA ASP A 131 22.41 9.93 -2.93
C ASP A 131 21.28 8.89 -2.89
N ASP A 132 20.03 9.31 -3.10
CA ASP A 132 18.87 8.41 -3.20
C ASP A 132 18.82 7.73 -4.60
N PRO A 133 18.87 6.40 -4.69
CA PRO A 133 18.76 5.67 -5.96
C PRO A 133 17.42 5.84 -6.66
N GLN A 134 16.38 6.25 -5.92
CA GLN A 134 15.06 6.59 -6.45
C GLN A 134 14.94 8.09 -6.79
N GLY A 135 16.05 8.83 -6.75
CA GLY A 135 16.16 10.23 -7.13
C GLY A 135 16.23 10.45 -8.64
N GLU A 136 16.56 11.68 -9.01
CA GLU A 136 16.76 12.09 -10.41
C GLU A 136 18.11 11.61 -10.94
N TYR A 137 18.16 11.30 -12.24
CA TYR A 137 19.39 10.93 -12.95
C TYR A 137 19.61 11.83 -14.17
N VAL A 138 20.88 12.12 -14.46
CA VAL A 138 21.33 12.84 -15.65
C VAL A 138 21.92 11.85 -16.65
N ASP A 139 21.52 11.98 -17.91
CA ASP A 139 22.08 11.21 -19.02
C ASP A 139 23.52 11.67 -19.32
N LYS A 140 24.48 10.74 -19.22
CA LYS A 140 25.90 10.97 -19.54
C LYS A 140 26.24 10.65 -20.99
N GLY A 141 25.28 10.12 -21.74
CA GLY A 141 25.35 9.83 -23.15
C GLY A 141 25.74 8.39 -23.48
N MET A 142 25.90 8.16 -24.79
CA MET A 142 26.27 6.88 -25.37
C MET A 142 27.72 6.52 -25.02
N LEU A 143 27.96 5.25 -24.68
CA LEU A 143 29.28 4.71 -24.46
C LEU A 143 29.90 4.20 -25.77
N TYR A 144 31.22 4.34 -25.86
CA TYR A 144 31.98 3.89 -27.03
C TYR A 144 32.24 2.37 -26.97
N THR A 145 31.77 1.63 -27.96
CA THR A 145 31.86 0.16 -28.08
C THR A 145 32.47 -0.28 -29.41
N GLY A 146 33.31 0.56 -30.02
CA GLY A 146 33.88 0.33 -31.35
C GLY A 146 35.29 -0.27 -31.39
N ASP A 147 35.76 -0.54 -32.61
CA ASP A 147 37.05 -1.19 -32.89
C ASP A 147 38.27 -0.23 -32.85
N SER A 148 38.06 1.09 -33.00
CA SER A 148 39.13 2.10 -33.04
C SER A 148 38.79 3.32 -32.18
N LEU A 149 39.21 3.30 -30.90
CA LEU A 149 38.91 4.31 -29.88
C LEU A 149 38.99 5.74 -30.43
N GLY A 150 37.93 6.51 -30.21
CA GLY A 150 37.78 7.88 -30.70
C GLY A 150 37.20 8.01 -32.11
N ASN A 151 37.15 6.94 -32.91
CA ASN A 151 36.43 6.91 -34.18
C ASN A 151 35.00 6.37 -33.97
N TRP A 152 34.04 7.27 -33.72
CA TRP A 152 32.64 6.92 -33.46
C TRP A 152 31.92 6.23 -34.63
N ASP A 153 32.41 6.35 -35.87
CA ASP A 153 31.89 5.57 -37.01
C ASP A 153 32.20 4.06 -36.84
N SER A 154 33.19 3.74 -36.00
CA SER A 154 33.50 2.36 -35.64
C SER A 154 32.64 1.83 -34.48
N ASN A 155 31.72 2.62 -33.93
CA ASN A 155 30.81 2.18 -32.88
C ASN A 155 29.88 1.06 -33.39
N ARG A 156 29.48 0.14 -32.51
CA ARG A 156 28.76 -1.08 -32.90
C ARG A 156 27.49 -1.24 -32.09
N TRP A 157 26.63 -2.12 -32.58
CA TRP A 157 25.47 -2.58 -31.83
C TRP A 157 25.94 -3.18 -30.50
N ALA A 158 25.34 -2.72 -29.41
CA ALA A 158 25.76 -3.06 -28.05
C ALA A 158 24.59 -2.95 -27.07
N ILE A 159 24.33 -4.03 -26.33
CA ILE A 159 23.32 -4.14 -25.28
C ILE A 159 23.90 -4.82 -24.03
N ASP A 160 23.13 -4.81 -22.93
CA ASP A 160 23.40 -5.57 -21.71
C ASP A 160 24.80 -5.27 -21.14
N MET A 161 25.09 -3.99 -20.93
CA MET A 161 26.38 -3.59 -20.39
C MET A 161 26.40 -3.71 -18.86
N THR A 162 27.32 -4.53 -18.37
CA THR A 162 27.70 -4.59 -16.96
C THR A 162 29.12 -4.07 -16.75
N VAL A 163 29.46 -3.69 -15.52
CA VAL A 163 30.78 -3.16 -15.17
C VAL A 163 31.36 -3.84 -13.94
N PHE A 164 32.70 -3.88 -13.87
CA PHE A 164 33.40 -4.36 -12.67
C PHE A 164 34.77 -3.72 -12.51
N GLU A 165 35.22 -3.65 -11.26
CA GLU A 165 36.58 -3.21 -10.94
C GLU A 165 37.49 -4.41 -10.62
N LEU A 166 38.69 -4.39 -11.19
CA LEU A 166 39.79 -5.32 -10.87
C LEU A 166 41.11 -4.55 -10.82
N ASN A 167 41.84 -4.65 -9.70
CA ASN A 167 43.13 -3.98 -9.49
C ASN A 167 43.09 -2.46 -9.76
N ASN A 168 42.06 -1.78 -9.24
CA ASN A 168 41.80 -0.34 -9.42
C ASN A 168 41.55 0.10 -10.88
N GLN A 169 41.25 -0.85 -11.77
CA GLN A 169 40.85 -0.58 -13.15
C GLN A 169 39.39 -1.00 -13.32
N LEU A 170 38.56 -0.06 -13.79
CA LEU A 170 37.17 -0.32 -14.17
C LEU A 170 37.12 -0.93 -15.58
N TYR A 171 36.27 -1.92 -15.78
CA TYR A 171 36.04 -2.58 -17.06
C TYR A 171 34.54 -2.64 -17.33
N ALA A 172 34.17 -2.57 -18.61
CA ALA A 172 32.81 -2.81 -19.10
C ALA A 172 32.79 -4.09 -19.93
N ILE A 173 31.75 -4.91 -19.74
CA ILE A 173 31.44 -6.07 -20.57
C ILE A 173 30.04 -5.90 -21.14
N TRP A 174 29.83 -6.24 -22.41
CA TRP A 174 28.53 -6.13 -23.05
C TRP A 174 28.33 -7.17 -24.15
N SER A 175 27.08 -7.36 -24.56
CA SER A 175 26.71 -8.11 -25.76
C SER A 175 26.80 -7.22 -26.99
N GLY A 176 27.52 -7.62 -28.04
CA GLY A 176 27.70 -6.80 -29.24
C GLY A 176 27.86 -7.58 -30.53
N TRP A 177 27.74 -6.85 -31.65
CA TRP A 177 27.95 -7.41 -32.98
C TRP A 177 29.37 -7.26 -33.48
N LYS A 178 29.85 -8.24 -34.26
CA LYS A 178 31.17 -8.19 -34.88
C LYS A 178 31.31 -7.02 -35.87
N ASN A 179 30.34 -6.84 -36.77
CA ASN A 179 30.32 -5.74 -37.73
C ASN A 179 29.03 -4.92 -37.59
N LEU A 180 28.94 -3.83 -38.35
CA LEU A 180 27.65 -3.20 -38.62
C LEU A 180 26.87 -4.10 -39.57
N GLU A 181 25.66 -4.47 -39.18
CA GLU A 181 24.78 -5.31 -39.96
C GLU A 181 23.46 -4.58 -40.22
N THR A 182 22.79 -4.94 -41.31
CA THR A 182 21.51 -4.32 -41.71
C THR A 182 20.29 -5.12 -41.26
N THR A 183 20.49 -6.13 -40.41
CA THR A 183 19.45 -7.02 -39.89
C THR A 183 19.74 -7.35 -38.43
N ASP A 184 18.71 -7.44 -37.61
CA ASP A 184 18.77 -7.93 -36.23
C ASP A 184 18.85 -9.46 -36.13
N HIS A 185 18.71 -10.15 -37.27
CA HIS A 185 19.08 -11.55 -37.42
C HIS A 185 20.61 -11.74 -37.52
N THR A 186 21.31 -11.26 -36.49
CA THR A 186 22.78 -11.19 -36.40
C THR A 186 23.27 -11.81 -35.09
N SER A 187 24.32 -12.63 -35.18
CA SER A 187 24.94 -13.26 -34.00
C SER A 187 25.51 -12.22 -33.03
N GLN A 188 25.35 -12.51 -31.73
CA GLN A 188 25.85 -11.67 -30.65
C GLN A 188 27.02 -12.34 -29.92
N MET A 189 27.96 -11.53 -29.45
CA MET A 189 29.21 -11.93 -28.82
C MET A 189 29.49 -11.06 -27.60
N LEU A 190 30.29 -11.55 -26.65
CA LEU A 190 30.71 -10.75 -25.50
C LEU A 190 32.02 -10.02 -25.76
N TYR A 191 32.00 -8.72 -25.49
CA TYR A 191 33.15 -7.84 -25.60
C TYR A 191 33.49 -7.20 -24.26
N ILE A 192 34.77 -6.93 -24.02
CA ILE A 192 35.28 -6.19 -22.86
C ILE A 192 36.07 -4.95 -23.29
N ALA A 193 36.04 -3.89 -22.49
CA ALA A 193 36.93 -2.74 -22.61
C ALA A 193 37.29 -2.14 -21.25
N LYS A 194 38.42 -1.43 -21.18
CA LYS A 194 38.79 -0.62 -20.02
C LYS A 194 37.95 0.65 -19.97
N MET A 195 37.74 1.17 -18.77
CA MET A 195 37.07 2.45 -18.52
C MET A 195 37.99 3.40 -17.74
N GLU A 196 37.95 4.68 -18.06
CA GLU A 196 38.62 5.74 -17.28
C GLU A 196 37.76 6.16 -16.07
N ASN A 197 36.44 6.18 -16.26
CA ASN A 197 35.41 6.49 -15.26
C ASN A 197 34.09 5.80 -15.69
N PRO A 198 33.02 5.83 -14.87
CA PRO A 198 31.77 5.12 -15.16
C PRO A 198 31.08 5.48 -16.49
N TRP A 199 31.49 6.56 -17.18
CA TRP A 199 30.89 6.95 -18.46
C TRP A 199 31.89 7.11 -19.61
N THR A 200 33.13 6.64 -19.44
CA THR A 200 34.19 6.83 -20.46
C THR A 200 34.98 5.54 -20.68
N ILE A 201 34.76 4.90 -21.83
CA ILE A 201 35.55 3.76 -22.30
C ILE A 201 36.93 4.26 -22.77
N SER A 202 38.01 3.58 -22.35
CA SER A 202 39.40 4.02 -22.54
C SER A 202 40.25 3.04 -23.36
N SER A 203 39.66 1.99 -23.93
CA SER A 203 40.33 1.06 -24.86
C SER A 203 39.42 0.65 -26.02
N ASN A 204 40.01 0.04 -27.04
CA ASN A 204 39.23 -0.74 -28.00
C ASN A 204 38.54 -1.90 -27.29
N ARG A 205 37.41 -2.34 -27.84
CA ARG A 205 36.77 -3.59 -27.41
C ARG A 205 37.64 -4.80 -27.72
N VAL A 206 37.56 -5.82 -26.89
CA VAL A 206 38.17 -7.13 -27.10
C VAL A 206 37.10 -8.22 -27.02
N LEU A 207 37.05 -9.11 -28.01
CA LEU A 207 36.15 -10.26 -28.02
C LEU A 207 36.61 -11.29 -26.97
N ILE A 208 35.79 -11.58 -25.97
CA ILE A 208 36.10 -12.57 -24.92
C ILE A 208 35.23 -13.83 -25.00
N SER A 209 34.09 -13.78 -25.67
CA SER A 209 33.30 -14.96 -25.99
C SER A 209 32.52 -14.80 -27.28
N ALA A 210 32.49 -15.85 -28.09
CA ALA A 210 31.54 -16.03 -29.18
C ALA A 210 30.86 -17.40 -29.00
N PRO A 211 29.63 -17.59 -29.53
CA PRO A 211 28.99 -18.91 -29.52
C PRO A 211 29.86 -19.94 -30.25
N ASP A 212 30.42 -20.89 -29.51
CA ASP A 212 31.34 -21.91 -30.04
C ASP A 212 31.16 -23.29 -29.39
N LYS A 213 30.35 -23.39 -28.32
CA LYS A 213 29.99 -24.66 -27.71
C LYS A 213 28.70 -25.21 -28.31
N PRO A 214 28.54 -26.55 -28.40
CA PRO A 214 27.32 -27.18 -28.91
C PRO A 214 26.02 -26.76 -28.23
N TYR A 215 26.09 -26.33 -26.96
CA TYR A 215 24.91 -25.89 -26.20
C TYR A 215 24.50 -24.44 -26.46
N GLU A 216 25.36 -23.64 -27.11
CA GLU A 216 25.13 -22.22 -27.47
C GLU A 216 24.56 -22.08 -28.88
N ILE A 217 24.72 -23.11 -29.72
CA ILE A 217 24.43 -23.10 -31.15
C ILE A 217 23.25 -24.01 -31.51
N GLY A 218 22.64 -23.77 -32.67
CA GLY A 218 21.65 -24.69 -33.27
C GLY A 218 20.20 -24.19 -33.26
N GLY A 219 19.96 -22.93 -32.90
CA GLY A 219 18.73 -22.21 -33.20
C GLY A 219 18.85 -21.39 -34.49
N ASP A 220 17.86 -20.55 -34.78
CA ASP A 220 17.91 -19.55 -35.85
C ASP A 220 19.06 -18.53 -35.68
N LEU A 221 19.47 -18.25 -34.43
CA LEU A 221 20.52 -17.31 -34.08
C LEU A 221 21.41 -17.82 -32.95
N ASP A 222 22.72 -17.62 -33.11
CA ASP A 222 23.73 -17.92 -32.11
C ASP A 222 24.05 -16.65 -31.30
N LEU A 223 23.74 -16.66 -30.00
CA LEU A 223 23.82 -15.47 -29.13
C LEU A 223 24.63 -15.77 -27.86
N ASN A 224 25.48 -14.83 -27.46
CA ASN A 224 25.95 -14.66 -26.10
C ASN A 224 25.55 -13.23 -25.66
N GLU A 225 24.69 -13.11 -24.66
CA GLU A 225 24.13 -11.83 -24.18
C GLU A 225 23.96 -11.82 -22.66
N GLY A 226 23.46 -10.72 -22.07
CA GLY A 226 23.27 -10.58 -20.62
C GLY A 226 24.49 -10.98 -19.76
N PRO A 227 25.71 -10.44 -20.01
CA PRO A 227 26.88 -10.74 -19.21
C PRO A 227 26.80 -10.11 -17.83
N GLU A 228 27.13 -10.91 -16.81
CA GLU A 228 26.87 -10.59 -15.42
C GLU A 228 28.05 -11.02 -14.55
N VAL A 229 28.63 -10.08 -13.80
CA VAL A 229 29.88 -10.32 -13.08
C VAL A 229 29.59 -10.90 -11.70
N LEU A 230 30.16 -12.08 -11.44
CA LEU A 230 30.07 -12.76 -10.15
C LEU A 230 31.48 -12.98 -9.59
N LYS A 231 31.70 -12.58 -8.34
CA LYS A 231 32.99 -12.71 -7.63
C LYS A 231 32.83 -13.65 -6.45
N HIS A 232 33.80 -14.55 -6.27
CA HIS A 232 33.85 -15.43 -5.11
C HIS A 232 35.29 -15.70 -4.71
N ASN A 233 35.66 -15.30 -3.49
CA ASN A 233 37.05 -15.27 -3.04
C ASN A 233 37.94 -14.50 -4.04
N ASP A 234 38.95 -15.16 -4.61
CA ASP A 234 39.84 -14.60 -5.63
C ASP A 234 39.37 -14.86 -7.08
N ASP A 235 38.26 -15.58 -7.27
CA ASP A 235 37.73 -15.89 -8.58
C ASP A 235 36.81 -14.78 -9.11
N LEU A 236 36.88 -14.59 -10.43
CA LEU A 236 36.03 -13.70 -11.20
C LEU A 236 35.33 -14.50 -12.31
N PHE A 237 34.01 -14.42 -12.34
CA PHE A 237 33.17 -15.04 -13.35
C PHE A 237 32.40 -13.99 -14.13
N VAL A 238 32.18 -14.26 -15.41
CA VAL A 238 31.17 -13.61 -16.24
C VAL A 238 30.14 -14.68 -16.57
N ILE A 239 28.98 -14.61 -15.91
CA ILE A 239 27.83 -15.44 -16.22
C ILE A 239 27.10 -14.77 -17.37
N TYR A 240 26.72 -15.53 -18.39
CA TYR A 240 26.07 -14.94 -19.56
C TYR A 240 25.00 -15.86 -20.09
N SER A 241 24.06 -15.29 -20.82
CA SER A 241 22.98 -16.03 -21.45
C SER A 241 23.37 -16.45 -22.86
N CYS A 242 22.91 -17.64 -23.28
CA CYS A 242 23.08 -18.12 -24.64
C CYS A 242 21.79 -18.71 -25.22
N CYS A 243 21.79 -18.90 -26.54
CA CYS A 243 20.59 -19.12 -27.35
C CYS A 243 19.62 -17.93 -27.30
N GLN A 244 18.43 -18.06 -27.88
CA GLN A 244 17.50 -16.94 -28.05
C GLN A 244 16.55 -16.74 -26.87
N SER A 245 16.51 -15.52 -26.31
CA SER A 245 15.67 -15.14 -25.16
C SER A 245 14.17 -15.35 -25.39
N TRP A 246 13.72 -15.41 -26.65
CA TRP A 246 12.35 -15.70 -27.01
C TRP A 246 12.03 -17.20 -27.12
N LEU A 247 12.97 -18.11 -26.84
CA LEU A 247 12.77 -19.56 -26.95
C LEU A 247 12.98 -20.29 -25.60
N PRO A 248 12.38 -21.48 -25.40
CA PRO A 248 12.60 -22.30 -24.20
C PRO A 248 14.05 -22.75 -23.99
N THR A 249 14.87 -22.69 -25.05
CA THR A 249 16.27 -23.09 -25.04
C THR A 249 17.20 -22.06 -24.43
N TYR A 250 16.72 -20.86 -24.05
CA TYR A 250 17.53 -19.85 -23.37
C TYR A 250 18.08 -20.39 -22.03
N LYS A 251 19.37 -20.18 -21.78
CA LYS A 251 20.12 -20.75 -20.65
C LYS A 251 21.34 -19.90 -20.31
N LEU A 252 22.00 -20.20 -19.18
CA LEU A 252 23.24 -19.55 -18.76
C LEU A 252 24.48 -20.43 -18.98
N ALA A 253 25.59 -19.78 -19.30
CA ALA A 253 26.95 -20.31 -19.34
C ALA A 253 27.90 -19.37 -18.57
N SER A 254 29.18 -19.72 -18.45
CA SER A 254 30.14 -18.90 -17.72
C SER A 254 31.51 -18.81 -18.37
N LEU A 255 32.18 -17.67 -18.16
CA LEU A 255 33.62 -17.50 -18.33
C LEU A 255 34.23 -17.31 -16.95
N ARG A 256 35.22 -18.13 -16.57
CA ARG A 256 36.04 -17.93 -15.36
C ARG A 256 37.37 -17.30 -15.75
N LEU A 257 37.77 -16.22 -15.10
CA LEU A 257 39.12 -15.68 -15.26
C LEU A 257 40.12 -16.67 -14.67
N ALA A 258 41.15 -17.05 -15.44
CA ALA A 258 42.08 -18.13 -15.09
C ALA A 258 42.80 -17.92 -13.75
N SER A 259 43.01 -16.66 -13.37
CA SER A 259 43.44 -16.26 -12.02
C SER A 259 43.17 -14.76 -11.81
N ARG A 260 43.18 -14.30 -10.56
CA ARG A 260 43.04 -12.88 -10.20
C ARG A 260 44.06 -11.94 -10.86
N ASP A 261 45.25 -12.45 -11.18
CA ASP A 261 46.35 -11.69 -11.80
C ASP A 261 46.35 -11.79 -13.33
N ALA A 262 45.47 -12.60 -13.92
CA ALA A 262 45.34 -12.69 -15.36
C ALA A 262 44.75 -11.40 -15.94
N ASP A 263 45.18 -11.01 -17.13
CA ASP A 263 44.64 -9.83 -17.81
C ASP A 263 43.25 -10.14 -18.35
N PRO A 264 42.17 -9.49 -17.87
CA PRO A 264 40.82 -9.74 -18.39
C PRO A 264 40.65 -9.24 -19.84
N MET A 265 41.58 -8.42 -20.35
CA MET A 265 41.62 -8.00 -21.75
C MET A 265 42.28 -9.02 -22.68
N ASP A 266 42.89 -10.10 -22.16
CA ASP A 266 43.40 -11.20 -22.97
C ASP A 266 42.32 -12.29 -23.07
N PRO A 267 41.79 -12.60 -24.27
CA PRO A 267 40.79 -13.65 -24.44
C PRO A 267 41.25 -15.02 -23.93
N ALA A 268 42.55 -15.31 -23.96
CA ALA A 268 43.10 -16.57 -23.45
C ALA A 268 43.04 -16.69 -21.92
N SER A 269 42.80 -15.59 -21.20
CA SER A 269 42.60 -15.58 -19.75
C SER A 269 41.23 -16.10 -19.33
N TRP A 270 40.28 -16.24 -20.26
CA TRP A 270 38.92 -16.65 -19.96
C TRP A 270 38.69 -18.14 -20.27
N ILE A 271 38.29 -18.88 -19.24
CA ILE A 271 37.97 -20.30 -19.34
C ILE A 271 36.45 -20.43 -19.45
N LYS A 272 35.95 -20.79 -20.63
CA LYS A 272 34.52 -21.02 -20.87
C LYS A 272 34.07 -22.37 -20.30
N SER A 273 32.88 -22.41 -19.70
CA SER A 273 32.29 -23.66 -19.18
C SER A 273 32.03 -24.69 -20.30
N GLU A 274 32.31 -25.96 -19.99
CA GLU A 274 32.09 -27.06 -20.95
C GLU A 274 30.62 -27.46 -21.10
N GLN A 275 29.77 -27.03 -20.16
CA GLN A 275 28.32 -27.23 -20.15
C GLN A 275 27.61 -25.94 -19.73
N PRO A 276 26.28 -25.81 -19.97
CA PRO A 276 25.47 -24.77 -19.35
C PRO A 276 25.59 -24.85 -17.83
N VAL A 277 25.63 -23.69 -17.17
CA VAL A 277 25.68 -23.59 -15.70
C VAL A 277 24.29 -23.44 -15.07
N PHE A 278 23.29 -23.07 -15.87
CA PHE A 278 21.89 -23.01 -15.47
C PHE A 278 20.99 -23.13 -16.70
N GLN A 279 20.01 -24.03 -16.69
CA GLN A 279 19.14 -24.26 -17.86
C GLN A 279 17.74 -24.69 -17.43
N GLY A 280 16.76 -24.48 -18.31
CA GLY A 280 15.37 -24.86 -18.08
C GLY A 280 15.14 -26.37 -17.88
N THR A 281 13.94 -26.69 -17.42
CA THR A 281 13.41 -28.05 -17.19
C THR A 281 12.18 -28.30 -18.06
N GLU A 282 11.47 -29.41 -17.83
CA GLU A 282 10.17 -29.67 -18.48
C GLU A 282 9.07 -28.69 -18.04
N ASP A 283 9.23 -28.05 -16.87
CA ASP A 283 8.23 -27.14 -16.26
C ASP A 283 8.73 -25.69 -16.12
N VAL A 284 10.01 -25.43 -16.42
CA VAL A 284 10.63 -24.11 -16.34
C VAL A 284 11.38 -23.84 -17.63
N TYR A 285 10.93 -22.85 -18.40
CA TYR A 285 11.43 -22.62 -19.76
C TYR A 285 12.34 -21.40 -19.81
N GLY A 286 13.31 -21.41 -20.72
CA GLY A 286 14.08 -20.24 -21.13
C GLY A 286 14.53 -19.36 -19.97
N VAL A 287 15.56 -19.79 -19.24
CA VAL A 287 16.08 -19.08 -18.06
C VAL A 287 17.32 -18.29 -18.43
N GLY A 288 17.39 -17.02 -18.04
CA GLY A 288 18.59 -16.25 -18.28
C GLY A 288 18.47 -14.79 -17.85
N HIS A 289 19.45 -14.01 -18.32
CA HIS A 289 19.74 -12.62 -17.98
C HIS A 289 19.59 -12.39 -16.48
N ALA A 290 20.64 -12.74 -15.72
CA ALA A 290 20.52 -12.98 -14.29
C ALA A 290 21.48 -12.12 -13.48
N SER A 291 20.96 -11.44 -12.46
CA SER A 291 21.78 -10.72 -11.48
C SER A 291 22.02 -11.55 -10.21
N PHE A 292 23.01 -11.13 -9.42
CA PHE A 292 23.43 -11.80 -8.19
C PHE A 292 23.42 -10.85 -7.00
N THR A 293 22.96 -11.35 -5.86
CA THR A 293 22.98 -10.59 -4.61
C THR A 293 23.05 -11.53 -3.41
N VAL A 294 23.10 -10.94 -2.21
CA VAL A 294 23.21 -11.69 -0.96
C VAL A 294 21.98 -11.51 -0.09
N SER A 295 21.73 -12.45 0.83
CA SER A 295 20.70 -12.35 1.86
C SER A 295 20.89 -11.13 2.78
N PRO A 296 19.87 -10.71 3.55
CA PRO A 296 19.98 -9.54 4.42
C PRO A 296 21.14 -9.59 5.41
N ASP A 297 21.47 -10.77 5.94
CA ASP A 297 22.63 -10.99 6.81
C ASP A 297 23.94 -11.30 6.06
N GLY A 298 23.89 -11.44 4.73
CA GLY A 298 25.04 -11.74 3.88
C GLY A 298 25.54 -13.18 3.95
N THR A 299 24.76 -14.10 4.54
CA THR A 299 25.17 -15.50 4.73
C THR A 299 24.75 -16.44 3.61
N GLU A 300 23.87 -15.99 2.71
CA GLU A 300 23.41 -16.75 1.55
C GLU A 300 23.52 -15.91 0.28
N GLU A 301 23.78 -16.57 -0.84
CA GLU A 301 23.86 -15.95 -2.16
C GLU A 301 22.69 -16.39 -3.03
N TYR A 302 22.19 -15.45 -3.82
CA TYR A 302 20.98 -15.59 -4.62
C TYR A 302 21.25 -15.24 -6.07
N ILE A 303 20.74 -16.09 -6.96
CA ILE A 303 20.58 -15.78 -8.38
C ILE A 303 19.15 -15.26 -8.58
N ILE A 304 19.02 -14.15 -9.32
CA ILE A 304 17.75 -13.58 -9.75
C ILE A 304 17.74 -13.58 -11.27
N TYR A 305 16.77 -14.24 -11.86
CA TYR A 305 16.76 -14.51 -13.30
C TYR A 305 15.34 -14.39 -13.84
N HIS A 306 15.20 -14.11 -15.13
CA HIS A 306 13.90 -14.24 -15.76
C HIS A 306 13.69 -15.65 -16.30
N SER A 307 12.42 -16.06 -16.38
CA SER A 307 12.01 -17.34 -16.96
C SER A 307 10.83 -17.13 -17.90
N LYS A 308 10.78 -17.90 -18.99
CA LYS A 308 9.60 -17.93 -19.86
C LYS A 308 8.44 -18.63 -19.17
N LYS A 309 7.23 -18.08 -19.36
CA LYS A 309 5.99 -18.65 -18.80
C LYS A 309 5.39 -19.78 -19.62
N ASP A 310 5.77 -19.86 -20.88
CA ASP A 310 5.22 -20.83 -21.83
C ASP A 310 6.27 -21.16 -22.92
N THR A 311 5.95 -22.16 -23.73
CA THR A 311 6.83 -22.64 -24.80
C THR A 311 6.66 -21.90 -26.12
N ILE A 312 5.76 -20.92 -26.20
CA ILE A 312 5.46 -20.19 -27.42
C ILE A 312 6.59 -19.17 -27.66
N PRO A 313 7.17 -19.08 -28.87
CA PRO A 313 8.16 -18.05 -29.18
C PRO A 313 7.67 -16.63 -28.80
N GLY A 314 8.48 -15.89 -28.06
CA GLY A 314 8.16 -14.54 -27.56
C GLY A 314 8.74 -14.23 -26.17
N TRP A 315 8.51 -13.04 -25.65
CA TRP A 315 9.12 -12.54 -24.41
C TRP A 315 8.18 -12.52 -23.20
N ASN A 316 7.16 -13.39 -23.16
CA ASN A 316 6.29 -13.54 -22.00
C ASN A 316 7.06 -14.18 -20.82
N ARG A 317 7.60 -13.33 -19.95
CA ARG A 317 8.55 -13.69 -18.89
C ARG A 317 8.08 -13.25 -17.49
N ASP A 318 8.55 -13.98 -16.49
CA ASP A 318 8.48 -13.63 -15.07
C ASP A 318 9.89 -13.57 -14.46
N ILE A 319 10.04 -12.91 -13.30
CA ILE A 319 11.32 -12.86 -12.57
C ILE A 319 11.24 -13.78 -11.36
N ARG A 320 12.26 -14.63 -11.19
CA ARG A 320 12.39 -15.60 -10.12
C ARG A 320 13.71 -15.39 -9.38
N MET A 321 13.77 -15.91 -8.17
CA MET A 321 15.02 -16.00 -7.42
C MET A 321 15.15 -17.34 -6.72
N GLN A 322 16.40 -17.79 -6.56
CA GLN A 322 16.71 -18.95 -5.72
C GLN A 322 18.11 -18.81 -5.12
N LYS A 323 18.30 -19.50 -3.99
CA LYS A 323 19.62 -19.61 -3.37
C LYS A 323 20.50 -20.50 -4.25
N PHE A 324 21.77 -20.17 -4.34
CA PHE A 324 22.78 -21.03 -4.97
C PHE A 324 23.94 -21.33 -4.02
N SER A 325 24.80 -22.25 -4.42
CA SER A 325 25.98 -22.67 -3.66
C SER A 325 27.22 -22.70 -4.55
N TRP A 326 28.36 -23.08 -3.96
CA TRP A 326 29.64 -23.19 -4.67
C TRP A 326 30.11 -24.64 -4.67
N ASN A 327 30.61 -25.09 -5.82
CA ASN A 327 31.28 -26.38 -5.96
C ASN A 327 32.63 -26.35 -5.24
N GLU A 328 33.18 -27.54 -4.96
CA GLU A 328 34.50 -27.68 -4.32
C GLU A 328 35.65 -27.04 -5.12
N ASP A 329 35.50 -26.91 -6.45
CA ASP A 329 36.48 -26.29 -7.34
C ASP A 329 36.34 -24.75 -7.45
N GLY A 330 35.43 -24.16 -6.67
CA GLY A 330 35.15 -22.73 -6.64
C GLY A 330 34.20 -22.23 -7.73
N THR A 331 33.66 -23.10 -8.59
CA THR A 331 32.65 -22.69 -9.59
C THR A 331 31.25 -22.57 -8.95
N PRO A 332 30.38 -21.67 -9.46
CA PRO A 332 29.03 -21.54 -8.93
C PRO A 332 28.17 -22.76 -9.30
N ASP A 333 27.34 -23.20 -8.36
CA ASP A 333 26.29 -24.20 -8.55
C ASP A 333 24.92 -23.53 -8.33
N PHE A 334 24.31 -23.11 -9.44
CA PHE A 334 22.98 -22.51 -9.45
C PHE A 334 21.85 -23.53 -9.23
N GLY A 335 22.16 -24.83 -9.25
CA GLY A 335 21.18 -25.90 -9.13
C GLY A 335 20.19 -25.94 -10.30
N ILE A 336 18.96 -26.38 -10.01
CA ILE A 336 17.87 -26.49 -10.98
C ILE A 336 16.94 -25.28 -10.79
N PRO A 337 16.47 -24.62 -11.87
CA PRO A 337 15.51 -23.53 -11.75
C PRO A 337 14.26 -23.93 -10.99
N SER A 338 13.90 -23.16 -9.95
CA SER A 338 12.74 -23.46 -9.11
C SER A 338 11.42 -23.34 -9.89
N PRO A 339 10.54 -24.36 -9.85
CA PRO A 339 9.22 -24.29 -10.45
C PRO A 339 8.27 -23.41 -9.62
N LEU A 340 7.20 -22.91 -10.24
CA LEU A 340 6.19 -22.07 -9.58
C LEU A 340 5.38 -22.81 -8.50
N SER A 341 5.44 -24.13 -8.47
CA SER A 341 4.76 -24.97 -7.48
C SER A 341 5.55 -25.16 -6.19
N GLU A 342 6.81 -24.73 -6.14
CA GLU A 342 7.72 -25.00 -5.03
C GLU A 342 8.03 -23.73 -4.22
N PRO A 343 7.50 -23.61 -2.99
CA PRO A 343 7.86 -22.53 -2.08
C PRO A 343 9.35 -22.60 -1.70
N GLN A 344 10.00 -21.44 -1.66
CA GLN A 344 11.42 -21.31 -1.32
C GLN A 344 11.56 -20.70 0.09
N PRO A 345 12.54 -21.12 0.91
CA PRO A 345 12.79 -20.47 2.20
C PRO A 345 13.07 -18.99 2.03
N VAL A 346 12.54 -18.15 2.91
CA VAL A 346 12.90 -16.71 2.90
C VAL A 346 14.42 -16.54 3.10
N PRO A 347 15.05 -15.54 2.45
CA PRO A 347 16.47 -15.26 2.64
C PRO A 347 16.87 -15.06 4.10
N SER A 348 17.99 -15.63 4.51
CA SER A 348 18.50 -15.57 5.88
C SER A 348 18.68 -14.13 6.36
N GLY A 349 18.34 -13.88 7.62
CA GLY A 349 18.37 -12.53 8.18
C GLY A 349 17.25 -11.61 7.69
N SER A 350 16.32 -12.09 6.87
CA SER A 350 15.08 -11.35 6.57
C SER A 350 14.34 -11.09 7.87
N LYS A 351 14.29 -9.82 8.27
CA LYS A 351 13.35 -9.37 9.29
C LYS A 351 11.97 -9.38 8.65
N ILE A 352 11.30 -10.51 8.75
CA ILE A 352 9.91 -10.65 8.32
C ILE A 352 9.07 -9.82 9.28
N GLU A 353 8.99 -8.52 9.05
CA GLU A 353 7.77 -7.80 9.37
C GLU A 353 6.74 -8.33 8.37
N ALA A 354 5.97 -9.33 8.77
CA ALA A 354 5.01 -9.99 7.91
C ALA A 354 3.99 -8.97 7.36
N LYS A 355 4.24 -8.42 6.17
CA LYS A 355 3.19 -7.87 5.31
C LYS A 355 2.51 -9.07 4.63
N ILE A 356 1.68 -9.77 5.40
CA ILE A 356 0.59 -10.53 4.82
C ILE A 356 -0.24 -9.50 4.05
N SER A 357 -0.42 -9.70 2.74
CA SER A 357 -1.48 -9.03 1.97
C SER A 357 -2.81 -9.39 2.61
N LEU A 358 -3.22 -8.59 3.58
CA LEU A 358 -4.45 -8.83 4.32
C LEU A 358 -5.59 -8.46 3.38
N THR A 359 -6.49 -9.40 3.12
CA THR A 359 -7.69 -9.12 2.35
C THR A 359 -8.89 -8.99 3.28
N TYR A 360 -9.92 -8.27 2.84
CA TYR A 360 -11.18 -8.18 3.55
C TYR A 360 -12.35 -8.23 2.58
N SER A 361 -13.52 -8.62 3.06
CA SER A 361 -14.76 -8.46 2.31
C SER A 361 -15.80 -7.83 3.21
N ASN A 362 -16.59 -6.96 2.62
CA ASN A 362 -17.71 -6.33 3.29
C ASN A 362 -18.97 -7.21 3.23
N PRO A 363 -19.88 -7.10 4.21
CA PRO A 363 -19.72 -6.34 5.45
C PRO A 363 -18.69 -6.98 6.39
N LEU A 364 -18.06 -6.17 7.24
CA LEU A 364 -17.19 -6.63 8.31
C LEU A 364 -17.98 -7.50 9.31
N SER A 365 -17.26 -8.31 10.10
CA SER A 365 -17.84 -9.15 11.17
C SER A 365 -18.27 -8.36 12.41
N VAL A 366 -18.85 -7.17 12.20
CA VAL A 366 -19.31 -6.24 13.23
C VAL A 366 -20.73 -5.76 12.88
N GLN A 367 -21.63 -5.84 13.85
CA GLN A 367 -23.06 -5.54 13.68
C GLN A 367 -23.51 -4.47 14.67
N PHE A 368 -23.58 -3.23 14.20
CA PHE A 368 -24.21 -2.11 14.87
C PHE A 368 -24.44 -0.94 13.92
N GLY A 369 -25.15 0.08 14.41
CA GLY A 369 -25.29 1.36 13.73
C GLY A 369 -24.18 2.34 14.03
N ASP A 370 -24.05 3.35 13.19
CA ASP A 370 -23.30 4.58 13.49
C ASP A 370 -21.80 4.31 13.84
N PRO A 371 -21.04 3.66 12.93
CA PRO A 371 -19.69 3.19 13.24
C PRO A 371 -18.64 4.29 13.21
N TYR A 372 -17.89 4.39 14.31
CA TYR A 372 -16.72 5.25 14.45
C TYR A 372 -15.45 4.43 14.70
N ILE A 373 -14.39 4.63 13.90
CA ILE A 373 -13.07 4.00 14.14
C ILE A 373 -12.01 5.04 14.53
N LEU A 374 -11.48 4.91 15.75
CA LEU A 374 -10.27 5.59 16.21
C LEU A 374 -9.03 4.76 15.84
N LEU A 375 -8.06 5.36 15.13
CA LEU A 375 -6.68 4.87 15.12
C LEU A 375 -5.93 5.55 16.27
N ALA A 376 -5.73 4.81 17.37
CA ALA A 376 -5.14 5.32 18.61
C ALA A 376 -3.60 5.37 18.55
N SER A 377 -3.01 6.13 19.47
CA SER A 377 -1.55 6.33 19.58
C SER A 377 -0.76 5.05 19.92
N ASP A 378 -1.42 4.01 20.44
CA ASP A 378 -0.84 2.68 20.66
C ASP A 378 -0.71 1.85 19.37
N GLY A 379 -1.15 2.39 18.24
CA GLY A 379 -1.05 1.75 16.93
C GLY A 379 -2.18 0.75 16.65
N ARG A 380 -3.22 0.70 17.47
CA ARG A 380 -4.41 -0.15 17.28
C ARG A 380 -5.63 0.67 16.83
N TYR A 381 -6.59 -0.03 16.25
CA TYR A 381 -7.89 0.52 15.87
C TYR A 381 -8.93 0.16 16.93
N TYR A 382 -9.81 1.10 17.24
CA TYR A 382 -10.94 0.93 18.16
C TYR A 382 -12.22 1.39 17.50
N MET A 383 -13.20 0.50 17.42
CA MET A 383 -14.49 0.78 16.79
C MET A 383 -15.61 0.85 17.84
N TYR A 384 -16.44 1.86 17.73
CA TYR A 384 -17.60 2.14 18.58
C TYR A 384 -18.84 2.33 17.69
N GLY A 385 -20.02 2.08 18.24
CA GLY A 385 -21.28 2.34 17.54
C GLY A 385 -22.51 2.05 18.40
N THR A 386 -23.68 2.34 17.84
CA THR A 386 -24.98 2.18 18.48
C THR A 386 -25.43 0.72 18.52
N GLY A 387 -25.59 0.18 19.73
CA GLY A 387 -26.08 -1.18 19.96
C GLY A 387 -24.96 -2.15 20.31
N ALA A 388 -24.73 -3.17 19.47
CA ALA A 388 -23.70 -4.21 19.68
C ALA A 388 -23.86 -5.03 20.98
N GLY A 389 -25.11 -5.23 21.43
CA GLY A 389 -25.41 -5.95 22.67
C GLY A 389 -25.13 -5.17 23.96
N ALA A 390 -24.80 -3.88 23.88
CA ALA A 390 -24.69 -3.03 25.05
C ALA A 390 -26.05 -2.86 25.74
N VAL A 391 -26.04 -2.85 27.07
CA VAL A 391 -27.21 -2.54 27.90
C VAL A 391 -27.02 -1.14 28.46
N ASP A 392 -27.87 -0.20 28.04
CA ASP A 392 -27.79 1.21 28.45
C ASP A 392 -26.39 1.83 28.26
N GLY A 393 -25.80 1.70 27.06
CA GLY A 393 -24.48 2.27 26.78
C GLY A 393 -23.86 1.77 25.47
N PHE A 394 -22.53 1.63 25.45
CA PHE A 394 -21.78 1.33 24.22
C PHE A 394 -20.71 0.25 24.42
N CYS A 395 -20.57 -0.63 23.42
CA CYS A 395 -19.47 -1.58 23.32
C CYS A 395 -18.31 -1.04 22.47
N CYS A 396 -17.16 -1.69 22.59
CA CYS A 396 -15.98 -1.44 21.79
C CYS A 396 -15.50 -2.71 21.11
N TYR A 397 -14.96 -2.58 19.90
CA TYR A 397 -14.13 -3.59 19.26
C TYR A 397 -12.71 -3.05 19.08
N SER A 398 -11.71 -3.91 19.14
CA SER A 398 -10.33 -3.56 18.81
C SER A 398 -9.81 -4.40 17.64
N SER A 399 -8.91 -3.82 16.85
CA SER A 399 -8.26 -4.49 15.73
C SER A 399 -6.84 -3.98 15.55
N ASP A 400 -5.93 -4.86 15.15
CA ASP A 400 -4.60 -4.47 14.67
C ASP A 400 -4.64 -4.09 13.19
N ASP A 401 -5.72 -4.46 12.51
CA ASP A 401 -5.67 -4.66 11.08
C ASP A 401 -6.93 -4.23 10.29
N LEU A 402 -7.88 -3.52 10.91
CA LEU A 402 -9.16 -3.08 10.31
C LEU A 402 -10.07 -4.21 9.78
N VAL A 403 -9.66 -5.48 9.86
CA VAL A 403 -10.35 -6.62 9.26
C VAL A 403 -10.79 -7.59 10.34
N ASN A 404 -9.84 -8.01 11.19
CA ASN A 404 -10.05 -8.89 12.31
C ASN A 404 -10.40 -8.05 13.54
N TRP A 405 -11.67 -8.11 13.95
CA TRP A 405 -12.20 -7.34 15.07
C TRP A 405 -12.43 -8.24 16.29
N LYS A 406 -11.84 -7.86 17.41
CA LYS A 406 -12.04 -8.47 18.73
C LYS A 406 -13.04 -7.62 19.52
N SER A 407 -14.11 -8.24 20.02
CA SER A 407 -14.99 -7.55 20.97
C SER A 407 -14.26 -7.32 22.29
N GLU A 408 -14.29 -6.08 22.78
CA GLU A 408 -13.76 -5.68 24.11
C GLU A 408 -14.88 -5.54 25.14
N GLY A 409 -16.13 -5.82 24.76
CA GLY A 409 -17.31 -5.69 25.61
C GLY A 409 -17.80 -4.26 25.77
N GLN A 410 -18.68 -4.07 26.76
CA GLN A 410 -19.27 -2.77 27.07
C GLN A 410 -18.25 -1.87 27.79
N VAL A 411 -18.04 -0.67 27.25
CA VAL A 411 -17.01 0.28 27.72
C VAL A 411 -17.60 1.53 28.36
N TYR A 412 -18.86 1.84 28.07
CA TYR A 412 -19.63 2.92 28.71
C TYR A 412 -20.94 2.36 29.27
N HIS A 413 -21.30 2.80 30.47
CA HIS A 413 -22.51 2.40 31.19
C HIS A 413 -23.28 3.63 31.66
N GLY A 414 -24.35 3.96 30.94
CA GLY A 414 -25.32 4.97 31.33
C GLY A 414 -26.42 4.41 32.22
N ASN A 415 -27.49 5.18 32.42
CA ASN A 415 -28.63 4.85 33.27
C ASN A 415 -28.29 4.43 34.72
N THR A 416 -27.07 4.72 35.17
CA THR A 416 -26.70 4.58 36.58
C THR A 416 -27.40 5.68 37.41
N PRO A 417 -27.51 5.54 38.74
CA PRO A 417 -28.13 6.57 39.57
C PRO A 417 -27.48 7.96 39.46
N GLN A 418 -26.20 8.02 39.08
CA GLN A 418 -25.43 9.24 38.89
C GLN A 418 -25.42 9.73 37.43
N SER A 419 -25.85 8.88 36.49
CA SER A 419 -25.83 9.17 35.05
C SER A 419 -26.87 10.23 34.68
N TRP A 420 -26.47 11.24 33.92
CA TRP A 420 -27.44 12.19 33.33
C TRP A 420 -28.21 11.54 32.18
N ALA A 421 -27.62 10.57 31.51
CA ALA A 421 -28.22 9.81 30.42
C ALA A 421 -29.05 8.63 30.95
N VAL A 422 -30.25 8.41 30.40
CA VAL A 422 -31.19 7.37 30.90
C VAL A 422 -31.58 6.31 29.88
N ALA A 423 -31.61 6.64 28.59
CA ALA A 423 -32.05 5.73 27.51
C ALA A 423 -31.54 6.23 26.15
N ASN A 424 -31.80 5.47 25.09
CA ASN A 424 -31.56 5.87 23.69
C ASN A 424 -30.11 6.31 23.41
N PHE A 425 -29.15 5.49 23.84
CA PHE A 425 -27.72 5.74 23.69
C PHE A 425 -27.28 5.54 22.24
N TRP A 426 -26.97 6.63 21.54
CA TRP A 426 -26.69 6.63 20.10
C TRP A 426 -25.41 7.36 19.71
N ALA A 427 -24.80 6.87 18.63
CA ALA A 427 -23.72 7.46 17.84
C ALA A 427 -22.51 7.90 18.67
N PRO A 428 -21.78 6.95 19.30
CA PRO A 428 -20.58 7.28 20.06
C PRO A 428 -19.38 7.55 19.13
N GLU A 429 -18.72 8.68 19.32
CA GLU A 429 -17.42 8.97 18.70
C GLU A 429 -16.34 9.21 19.77
N VAL A 430 -15.15 8.65 19.58
CA VAL A 430 -14.09 8.69 20.60
C VAL A 430 -12.82 9.37 20.08
N TYR A 431 -12.44 10.45 20.75
CA TYR A 431 -11.27 11.24 20.39
C TYR A 431 -10.16 11.09 21.43
N GLU A 432 -8.94 10.83 20.97
CA GLU A 432 -7.76 10.81 21.83
C GLU A 432 -7.17 12.22 21.99
N LYS A 433 -6.95 12.64 23.25
CA LYS A 433 -6.32 13.92 23.58
C LYS A 433 -5.58 13.84 24.91
N ASN A 434 -4.32 14.25 24.92
CA ASN A 434 -3.46 14.30 26.12
C ASN A 434 -3.42 12.95 26.89
N GLY A 435 -3.35 11.83 26.17
CA GLY A 435 -3.32 10.49 26.76
C GLY A 435 -4.64 10.02 27.39
N LYS A 436 -5.75 10.72 27.10
CA LYS A 436 -7.11 10.34 27.50
C LYS A 436 -8.01 10.20 26.29
N TYR A 437 -9.12 9.49 26.46
CA TYR A 437 -10.09 9.19 25.42
C TYR A 437 -11.43 9.82 25.80
N TYR A 438 -11.99 10.63 24.91
CA TYR A 438 -13.22 11.38 25.13
C TYR A 438 -14.29 10.86 24.17
N MET A 439 -15.32 10.23 24.73
CA MET A 439 -16.49 9.72 24.02
C MET A 439 -17.58 10.79 24.00
N PHE A 440 -17.90 11.28 22.80
CA PHE A 440 -19.08 12.09 22.54
C PHE A 440 -20.20 11.15 22.14
N PHE A 441 -21.37 11.34 22.73
CA PHE A 441 -22.53 10.50 22.47
C PHE A 441 -23.82 11.26 22.73
N SER A 442 -24.92 10.71 22.21
CA SER A 442 -26.25 11.22 22.49
C SER A 442 -27.09 10.22 23.28
N ALA A 443 -27.95 10.75 24.15
CA ALA A 443 -28.87 9.95 24.96
C ALA A 443 -30.03 10.81 25.48
N ASP A 444 -31.09 10.15 25.93
CA ASP A 444 -32.17 10.84 26.64
C ASP A 444 -31.66 11.44 27.94
N TRP A 445 -31.93 12.73 28.11
CA TRP A 445 -31.57 13.44 29.33
C TRP A 445 -32.58 13.15 30.45
N ARG A 446 -32.09 12.52 31.54
CA ARG A 446 -32.87 12.12 32.73
C ARG A 446 -33.72 13.25 33.31
N HIS A 447 -33.26 14.49 33.27
CA HIS A 447 -34.00 15.63 33.82
C HIS A 447 -35.25 15.97 32.99
N ASN A 448 -35.19 15.81 31.67
CA ASN A 448 -36.24 16.11 30.69
C ASN A 448 -37.15 17.30 31.09
N PRO A 449 -36.60 18.53 31.14
CA PRO A 449 -37.33 19.69 31.66
C PRO A 449 -38.55 20.06 30.81
N THR A 450 -38.52 19.77 29.51
CA THR A 450 -39.60 20.04 28.56
C THR A 450 -40.65 18.92 28.54
N LYS A 451 -40.35 17.76 29.12
CA LYS A 451 -41.18 16.54 29.09
C LYS A 451 -41.53 16.08 27.66
N GLU A 452 -40.61 16.32 26.74
CA GLU A 452 -40.74 15.90 25.36
C GLU A 452 -40.38 14.42 25.20
N GLU A 453 -40.93 13.77 24.18
CA GLU A 453 -40.68 12.35 23.90
C GLU A 453 -39.26 12.14 23.36
N GLU A 454 -38.91 12.85 22.28
CA GLU A 454 -37.53 12.94 21.84
C GLU A 454 -36.87 14.07 22.65
N ASN A 455 -35.98 13.72 23.58
CA ASN A 455 -35.27 14.68 24.44
C ASN A 455 -33.75 14.40 24.46
N PHE A 456 -33.22 13.91 23.34
CA PHE A 456 -31.81 13.61 23.20
C PHE A 456 -30.93 14.84 23.45
N ARG A 457 -29.83 14.65 24.16
CA ARG A 457 -28.76 15.64 24.31
C ARG A 457 -27.42 14.97 24.11
N ILE A 458 -26.40 15.80 23.85
CA ILE A 458 -25.03 15.35 23.70
C ILE A 458 -24.32 15.47 25.03
N GLY A 459 -23.59 14.43 25.41
CA GLY A 459 -22.65 14.48 26.54
C GLY A 459 -21.29 13.95 26.16
N VAL A 460 -20.38 14.08 27.13
CA VAL A 460 -18.98 13.67 27.00
C VAL A 460 -18.66 12.74 28.16
N ALA A 461 -18.06 11.59 27.87
CA ALA A 461 -17.47 10.70 28.86
C ALA A 461 -15.96 10.56 28.60
N VAL A 462 -15.18 10.32 29.63
CA VAL A 462 -13.71 10.23 29.56
C VAL A 462 -13.21 8.91 30.14
N ALA A 463 -12.15 8.38 29.53
CA ALA A 463 -11.43 7.20 29.99
C ALA A 463 -9.91 7.39 29.87
N ASP A 464 -9.15 6.65 30.68
CA ASP A 464 -7.69 6.55 30.57
C ASP A 464 -7.24 5.56 29.48
N LYS A 465 -8.17 4.76 28.95
CA LYS A 465 -7.92 3.74 27.92
C LYS A 465 -9.01 3.78 26.87
N PRO A 466 -8.73 3.40 25.61
CA PRO A 466 -9.74 3.37 24.56
C PRO A 466 -10.84 2.34 24.83
N VAL A 467 -10.54 1.30 25.62
CA VAL A 467 -11.49 0.27 26.05
C VAL A 467 -12.24 0.62 27.34
N GLY A 468 -12.21 1.89 27.76
CA GLY A 468 -12.90 2.34 28.95
C GLY A 468 -12.27 1.87 30.28
N PRO A 469 -13.04 1.91 31.39
CA PRO A 469 -14.42 2.38 31.45
C PRO A 469 -14.49 3.90 31.19
N PHE A 470 -15.47 4.31 30.38
CA PHE A 470 -15.80 5.72 30.15
C PHE A 470 -16.73 6.22 31.24
N ILE A 471 -16.36 7.34 31.86
CA ILE A 471 -17.12 8.00 32.93
C ILE A 471 -17.56 9.36 32.45
N GLU A 472 -18.84 9.70 32.64
CA GLU A 472 -19.37 11.02 32.26
C GLU A 472 -18.54 12.15 32.88
N LEU A 473 -18.14 13.10 32.03
CA LEU A 473 -17.31 14.23 32.44
C LEU A 473 -18.08 15.20 33.35
N GLN A 474 -19.41 15.21 33.23
CA GLN A 474 -20.33 16.03 34.00
C GLN A 474 -21.61 15.25 34.32
N ASP A 475 -22.33 15.67 35.35
CA ASP A 475 -23.64 15.12 35.78
C ASP A 475 -24.83 15.70 34.97
N LYS A 476 -24.54 16.26 33.80
CA LYS A 476 -25.49 16.90 32.88
C LYS A 476 -24.96 16.79 31.44
N PRO A 477 -25.83 16.99 30.43
CA PRO A 477 -25.37 17.11 29.05
C PRO A 477 -24.40 18.28 28.87
N LEU A 478 -23.58 18.22 27.81
CA LEU A 478 -22.59 19.24 27.45
C LEU A 478 -23.24 20.62 27.27
N PHE A 479 -24.42 20.67 26.66
CA PHE A 479 -25.23 21.87 26.47
C PHE A 479 -26.69 21.50 26.21
N ASP A 480 -27.59 22.50 26.31
CA ASP A 480 -29.00 22.36 25.97
C ASP A 480 -29.39 23.46 24.96
N PRO A 481 -29.53 23.14 23.66
CA PRO A 481 -29.91 24.13 22.66
C PRO A 481 -31.43 24.37 22.60
N GLY A 482 -32.21 23.77 23.51
CA GLY A 482 -33.67 23.89 23.54
C GLY A 482 -34.42 22.98 22.57
N TYR A 483 -33.71 22.09 21.87
CA TYR A 483 -34.26 21.07 20.97
C TYR A 483 -33.41 19.78 21.06
N PRO A 484 -33.93 18.63 20.58
CA PRO A 484 -33.20 17.37 20.64
C PRO A 484 -31.98 17.40 19.71
N ALA A 485 -30.84 16.94 20.20
CA ALA A 485 -29.56 16.98 19.50
C ALA A 485 -28.82 15.65 19.61
N ILE A 486 -28.28 15.18 18.48
CA ILE A 486 -27.58 13.89 18.32
C ILE A 486 -26.30 14.05 17.46
N ASP A 487 -25.54 12.96 17.29
CA ASP A 487 -24.39 12.83 16.35
C ASP A 487 -23.24 13.84 16.58
N GLY A 488 -22.82 13.99 17.84
CA GLY A 488 -21.72 14.89 18.19
C GLY A 488 -20.35 14.42 17.67
N ASN A 489 -19.71 15.21 16.80
CA ASN A 489 -18.34 14.98 16.30
C ASN A 489 -17.46 16.24 16.48
N ILE A 490 -16.14 16.06 16.55
CA ILE A 490 -15.18 17.09 16.95
C ILE A 490 -14.12 17.35 15.89
N LEU A 491 -13.86 18.65 15.65
CA LEU A 491 -12.67 19.13 14.97
C LEU A 491 -11.75 19.83 15.97
N GLN A 492 -10.50 19.38 16.06
CA GLN A 492 -9.42 20.13 16.68
C GLN A 492 -8.64 20.84 15.56
N ASP A 493 -8.71 22.17 15.52
CA ASP A 493 -8.16 22.97 14.42
C ASP A 493 -6.74 23.48 14.75
N ASP A 494 -5.96 23.80 13.71
CA ASP A 494 -4.54 24.15 13.84
C ASP A 494 -4.30 25.45 14.62
N ASN A 495 -5.34 26.28 14.75
CA ASN A 495 -5.32 27.49 15.57
C ASN A 495 -5.53 27.23 17.07
N GLY A 496 -5.66 25.97 17.48
CA GLY A 496 -5.89 25.54 18.87
C GLY A 496 -7.34 25.59 19.32
N LYS A 497 -8.27 26.04 18.47
CA LYS A 497 -9.71 25.98 18.75
C LYS A 497 -10.26 24.59 18.49
N CYS A 498 -11.31 24.25 19.23
CA CYS A 498 -12.07 23.04 19.02
C CYS A 498 -13.48 23.42 18.57
N TYR A 499 -14.07 22.64 17.68
CA TYR A 499 -15.45 22.80 17.23
C TYR A 499 -16.19 21.48 17.41
N ILE A 500 -17.45 21.57 17.82
CA ILE A 500 -18.38 20.44 17.83
C ILE A 500 -19.42 20.66 16.74
N TYR A 501 -19.70 19.60 15.99
CA TYR A 501 -20.77 19.52 15.02
C TYR A 501 -21.79 18.51 15.49
N TYR A 502 -23.06 18.76 15.20
CA TYR A 502 -24.15 17.90 15.66
C TYR A 502 -25.40 18.06 14.81
N SER A 503 -26.29 17.07 14.88
CA SER A 503 -27.59 17.09 14.22
C SER A 503 -28.66 17.61 15.19
N ARG A 504 -29.40 18.64 14.81
CA ARG A 504 -30.72 18.93 15.37
C ARG A 504 -31.70 17.89 14.82
N CYS A 505 -32.44 17.19 15.67
CA CYS A 505 -33.44 16.22 15.22
C CYS A 505 -34.64 16.87 14.51
N CYS A 506 -35.23 16.12 13.58
CA CYS A 506 -36.46 16.48 12.88
C CYS A 506 -37.70 16.63 13.77
N TYR A 507 -37.69 16.06 14.97
CA TYR A 507 -38.81 16.10 15.91
C TYR A 507 -39.37 17.52 16.11
N LYS A 508 -40.65 17.70 15.78
CA LYS A 508 -41.36 18.98 15.88
C LYS A 508 -40.61 20.12 15.19
N HIS A 509 -39.96 19.82 14.07
CA HIS A 509 -39.27 20.79 13.25
C HIS A 509 -39.85 20.83 11.83
N PRO A 510 -41.12 21.26 11.67
CA PRO A 510 -41.72 21.40 10.36
C PRO A 510 -41.05 22.53 9.60
N VAL A 511 -40.88 22.35 8.29
CA VAL A 511 -40.29 23.38 7.42
C VAL A 511 -41.16 23.63 6.19
N GLU A 512 -41.00 24.82 5.61
CA GLU A 512 -41.51 25.15 4.30
C GLU A 512 -40.41 24.94 3.23
N SER A 513 -40.75 24.25 2.15
CA SER A 513 -39.91 24.04 0.97
C SER A 513 -40.78 23.68 -0.23
N GLU A 514 -40.24 23.80 -1.44
CA GLU A 514 -40.95 23.34 -2.65
C GLU A 514 -41.24 21.83 -2.60
N ILE A 515 -40.35 21.05 -1.96
CA ILE A 515 -40.53 19.61 -1.73
C ILE A 515 -41.71 19.37 -0.81
N ALA A 516 -41.80 20.09 0.32
CA ALA A 516 -42.91 19.97 1.26
C ALA A 516 -44.24 20.39 0.63
N ALA A 517 -44.26 21.49 -0.13
CA ALA A 517 -45.42 21.96 -0.85
C ALA A 517 -45.91 20.94 -1.89
N GLU A 518 -45.00 20.32 -2.64
CA GLU A 518 -45.34 19.32 -3.65
C GLU A 518 -45.82 18.00 -3.00
N ALA A 519 -45.18 17.55 -1.92
CA ALA A 519 -45.64 16.37 -1.16
C ALA A 519 -47.07 16.55 -0.62
N LYS A 520 -47.36 17.75 -0.09
CA LYS A 520 -48.71 18.12 0.37
C LYS A 520 -49.72 18.19 -0.76
N LYS A 521 -49.35 18.81 -1.89
CA LYS A 521 -50.20 18.90 -3.08
C LYS A 521 -50.54 17.52 -3.67
N LYS A 522 -49.61 16.57 -3.59
CA LYS A 522 -49.83 15.17 -3.98
C LYS A 522 -50.61 14.36 -2.94
N GLY A 523 -50.97 14.96 -1.80
CA GLY A 523 -51.67 14.28 -0.71
C GLY A 523 -50.83 13.20 -0.01
N MET A 524 -49.50 13.29 -0.11
CA MET A 524 -48.60 12.31 0.51
C MET A 524 -48.47 12.58 2.01
N PHE A 525 -48.16 13.82 2.38
CA PHE A 525 -47.96 14.24 3.77
C PHE A 525 -48.44 15.68 3.99
N ASP A 526 -49.06 15.95 5.14
CA ASP A 526 -49.54 17.30 5.49
C ASP A 526 -48.42 18.24 5.95
N THR A 527 -47.37 17.66 6.54
CA THR A 527 -46.19 18.36 7.09
C THR A 527 -44.93 17.54 6.83
N ILE A 528 -43.82 18.24 6.55
CA ILE A 528 -42.49 17.65 6.43
C ILE A 528 -41.59 18.21 7.53
N GLU A 529 -40.95 17.32 8.28
CA GLU A 529 -40.03 17.64 9.37
C GLU A 529 -38.56 17.41 8.97
N GLU A 530 -37.61 18.19 9.50
CA GLU A 530 -36.20 18.11 9.06
C GLU A 530 -35.15 18.06 10.17
N SER A 531 -34.17 17.15 10.02
CA SER A 531 -32.91 17.22 10.76
C SER A 531 -31.90 18.09 10.02
N TRP A 532 -31.19 18.97 10.74
CA TRP A 532 -30.17 19.88 10.21
C TRP A 532 -28.87 19.76 10.99
N ILE A 533 -27.72 20.00 10.34
CA ILE A 533 -26.41 20.03 11.00
C ILE A 533 -26.09 21.44 11.48
N TYR A 534 -25.64 21.55 12.72
CA TYR A 534 -25.14 22.75 13.35
C TYR A 534 -23.67 22.57 13.77
N GLY A 535 -22.96 23.68 13.97
CA GLY A 535 -21.65 23.69 14.59
C GLY A 535 -21.46 24.85 15.55
N VAL A 536 -20.62 24.66 16.56
CA VAL A 536 -20.26 25.68 17.56
C VAL A 536 -18.84 25.44 18.07
N GLU A 537 -18.16 26.50 18.49
CA GLU A 537 -16.88 26.37 19.19
C GLU A 537 -17.10 25.64 20.53
N ILE A 538 -16.18 24.76 20.91
CA ILE A 538 -16.17 24.07 22.20
C ILE A 538 -14.87 24.38 22.92
N SER A 539 -14.96 24.54 24.24
CA SER A 539 -13.80 24.69 25.11
C SER A 539 -12.78 23.55 24.89
N PRO A 540 -11.46 23.82 24.95
CA PRO A 540 -10.44 22.79 24.71
C PRO A 540 -10.47 21.61 25.70
N ASP A 541 -11.10 21.74 26.86
CA ASP A 541 -11.30 20.66 27.83
C ASP A 541 -12.63 19.91 27.64
N PHE A 542 -13.40 20.27 26.60
CA PHE A 542 -14.67 19.67 26.20
C PHE A 542 -15.78 19.77 27.25
N THR A 543 -15.74 20.78 28.13
CA THR A 543 -16.71 20.92 29.23
C THR A 543 -17.85 21.89 28.96
N GLN A 544 -17.73 22.75 27.93
CA GLN A 544 -18.72 23.76 27.58
C GLN A 544 -18.57 24.22 26.12
N ILE A 545 -19.67 24.66 25.51
CA ILE A 545 -19.68 25.37 24.22
C ILE A 545 -19.29 26.85 24.40
N ILE A 546 -18.81 27.48 23.34
CA ILE A 546 -18.39 28.88 23.29
C ILE A 546 -19.14 29.58 22.16
N GLY A 547 -20.06 30.46 22.51
CA GLY A 547 -20.91 31.18 21.56
C GLY A 547 -22.21 30.44 21.23
N GLU A 548 -22.84 30.84 20.13
CA GLU A 548 -24.12 30.31 19.68
C GLU A 548 -23.94 29.31 18.53
N PRO A 549 -24.72 28.22 18.49
CA PRO A 549 -24.69 27.29 17.36
C PRO A 549 -25.09 27.93 16.03
N VAL A 550 -24.33 27.60 14.99
CA VAL A 550 -24.54 28.06 13.60
C VAL A 550 -25.09 26.90 12.79
N MET A 551 -26.17 27.12 12.02
CA MET A 551 -26.70 26.13 11.07
C MET A 551 -25.75 26.03 9.88
N LEU A 552 -25.28 24.82 9.58
CA LEU A 552 -24.27 24.56 8.55
C LEU A 552 -24.87 23.89 7.32
N LEU A 553 -25.69 22.86 7.52
CA LEU A 553 -26.31 22.10 6.44
C LEU A 553 -27.77 21.75 6.78
N ARG A 554 -28.60 21.74 5.74
CA ARG A 554 -30.01 21.31 5.76
C ARG A 554 -30.38 20.65 4.44
N PRO A 555 -31.49 19.90 4.37
CA PRO A 555 -32.06 19.48 3.10
C PRO A 555 -32.40 20.68 2.19
N PRO A 556 -32.30 20.53 0.86
CA PRO A 556 -32.54 21.61 -0.08
C PRO A 556 -33.99 22.09 -0.06
N VAL A 557 -34.15 23.39 -0.31
CA VAL A 557 -35.45 24.08 -0.28
C VAL A 557 -36.17 24.09 -1.62
N SER A 558 -35.42 24.02 -2.73
CA SER A 558 -35.92 24.15 -4.09
C SER A 558 -35.82 22.82 -4.84
N LEU A 559 -36.83 22.47 -5.61
CA LEU A 559 -36.81 21.30 -6.50
C LEU A 559 -35.76 21.43 -7.62
N SER A 560 -35.34 22.65 -7.96
CA SER A 560 -34.30 22.87 -8.98
C SER A 560 -32.88 22.73 -8.45
N ASP A 561 -32.69 22.63 -7.13
CA ASP A 561 -31.39 22.30 -6.55
C ASP A 561 -31.01 20.86 -6.94
N LYS A 562 -29.80 20.67 -7.46
CA LYS A 562 -29.31 19.35 -7.87
C LYS A 562 -29.30 18.35 -6.71
N GLN A 563 -29.12 18.82 -5.48
CA GLN A 563 -29.10 17.98 -4.28
C GLN A 563 -30.50 17.44 -3.94
N SER A 564 -31.57 18.05 -4.47
CA SER A 564 -32.96 17.68 -4.13
C SER A 564 -33.34 16.28 -4.57
N GLU A 565 -32.76 15.78 -5.66
CA GLU A 565 -33.02 14.42 -6.11
C GLU A 565 -32.62 13.43 -5.03
N TRP A 566 -31.35 13.46 -4.60
CA TRP A 566 -30.83 12.41 -3.74
C TRP A 566 -31.16 12.61 -2.27
N GLU A 567 -31.25 13.84 -1.76
CA GLU A 567 -31.52 14.10 -0.33
C GLU A 567 -33.00 14.04 0.07
N SER A 568 -33.90 13.95 -0.91
CA SER A 568 -35.35 13.97 -0.66
C SER A 568 -36.06 12.67 -1.04
N ARG A 569 -35.32 11.61 -1.38
CA ARG A 569 -35.87 10.33 -1.87
C ARG A 569 -36.88 9.71 -0.91
N SER A 570 -36.67 9.82 0.40
CA SER A 570 -37.65 9.32 1.39
C SER A 570 -39.00 10.04 1.32
N VAL A 571 -39.00 11.36 1.16
CA VAL A 571 -40.26 12.11 1.02
C VAL A 571 -40.87 11.93 -0.37
N THR A 572 -40.06 12.02 -1.42
CA THR A 572 -40.56 11.98 -2.81
C THR A 572 -41.04 10.60 -3.24
N SER A 573 -40.59 9.52 -2.57
CA SER A 573 -41.13 8.16 -2.73
C SER A 573 -42.32 7.85 -1.82
N GLY A 574 -42.62 8.70 -0.82
CA GLY A 574 -43.70 8.47 0.15
C GLY A 574 -43.34 7.53 1.29
N GLU A 575 -42.05 7.30 1.53
CA GLU A 575 -41.54 6.43 2.60
C GLU A 575 -41.87 7.00 4.00
N VAL A 576 -41.56 8.28 4.22
CA VAL A 576 -41.78 8.95 5.50
C VAL A 576 -41.84 10.47 5.32
N ASN A 577 -42.55 11.16 6.22
CA ASN A 577 -42.75 12.61 6.20
C ASN A 577 -41.57 13.42 6.79
N ARG A 578 -40.35 12.88 6.73
CA ARG A 578 -39.16 13.47 7.34
C ARG A 578 -38.00 13.50 6.34
N ARG A 579 -37.14 14.52 6.44
CA ARG A 579 -35.87 14.62 5.71
C ARG A 579 -34.72 14.80 6.70
N TRP A 580 -33.55 14.32 6.30
CA TRP A 580 -32.39 14.32 7.18
C TRP A 580 -31.17 14.93 6.49
N THR A 581 -30.45 15.71 7.28
CA THR A 581 -29.03 15.98 7.11
C THR A 581 -28.44 15.73 8.50
N GLU A 582 -27.82 14.57 8.68
CA GLU A 582 -27.40 14.05 9.99
C GLU A 582 -26.11 13.22 9.88
N GLY A 583 -25.66 12.61 10.99
CA GLY A 583 -24.51 11.68 10.98
C GLY A 583 -23.27 12.29 10.35
N SER A 584 -22.94 13.52 10.75
CA SER A 584 -21.87 14.29 10.11
C SER A 584 -20.49 13.85 10.57
N PHE A 585 -19.51 13.94 9.67
CA PHE A 585 -18.10 13.74 10.01
C PHE A 585 -17.25 14.82 9.34
N ILE A 586 -16.49 15.56 10.13
CA ILE A 586 -15.62 16.64 9.65
C ILE A 586 -14.18 16.16 9.46
N LEU A 587 -13.58 16.51 8.33
CA LEU A 587 -12.14 16.35 8.11
C LEU A 587 -11.52 17.58 7.46
N LYS A 588 -10.25 17.82 7.75
CA LYS A 588 -9.45 18.90 7.16
C LYS A 588 -8.51 18.34 6.11
N HIS A 589 -8.51 18.94 4.91
CA HIS A 589 -7.61 18.56 3.82
C HIS A 589 -7.22 19.79 3.00
N ASN A 590 -5.92 19.99 2.76
CA ASN A 590 -5.37 21.12 2.00
C ASN A 590 -5.92 22.51 2.40
N GLY A 591 -6.09 22.73 3.70
CA GLY A 591 -6.60 23.99 4.26
C GLY A 591 -8.11 24.19 4.16
N LEU A 592 -8.85 23.21 3.62
CA LEU A 592 -10.31 23.21 3.54
C LEU A 592 -10.93 22.23 4.53
N TYR A 593 -12.18 22.48 4.88
CA TYR A 593 -12.99 21.68 5.78
C TYR A 593 -14.05 20.93 4.96
N TYR A 594 -14.01 19.61 5.00
CA TYR A 594 -14.94 18.72 4.33
C TYR A 594 -15.85 18.10 5.38
N MET A 595 -17.14 18.37 5.27
CA MET A 595 -18.17 17.81 6.13
C MET A 595 -18.93 16.74 5.36
N MET A 596 -18.67 15.47 5.65
CA MET A 596 -19.50 14.37 5.20
C MET A 596 -20.79 14.35 6.04
N TYR A 597 -21.89 13.92 5.45
CA TYR A 597 -23.18 13.79 6.13
C TYR A 597 -24.08 12.79 5.41
N SER A 598 -25.08 12.30 6.14
CA SER A 598 -26.09 11.38 5.61
C SER A 598 -27.43 12.07 5.40
N ALA A 599 -28.17 11.61 4.39
CA ALA A 599 -29.52 12.06 4.09
C ALA A 599 -30.48 10.89 3.84
N ASN A 600 -31.78 11.19 3.82
CA ASN A 600 -32.90 10.24 3.76
C ASN A 600 -33.12 9.46 5.08
N TYR A 601 -34.12 8.57 5.09
CA TYR A 601 -34.51 7.81 6.27
C TYR A 601 -33.47 6.73 6.62
N PHE A 602 -32.92 6.76 7.83
CA PHE A 602 -31.92 5.78 8.30
C PHE A 602 -32.41 4.32 8.27
N GLY A 603 -33.73 4.11 8.40
CA GLY A 603 -34.39 2.81 8.28
C GLY A 603 -34.59 2.36 6.82
N GLY A 604 -34.44 3.28 5.87
CA GLY A 604 -34.76 3.08 4.46
C GLY A 604 -33.59 2.64 3.60
N ALA A 605 -33.90 2.14 2.41
CA ALA A 605 -32.91 1.77 1.41
C ALA A 605 -32.20 2.98 0.77
N ASN A 606 -32.82 4.17 0.85
CA ASN A 606 -32.33 5.40 0.22
C ASN A 606 -31.35 6.19 1.09
N TYR A 607 -31.04 5.75 2.31
CA TYR A 607 -30.01 6.38 3.13
C TYR A 607 -28.68 6.41 2.37
N ALA A 608 -28.07 7.59 2.29
CA ALA A 608 -26.92 7.88 1.44
C ALA A 608 -26.04 8.97 2.05
N VAL A 609 -24.76 8.99 1.66
CA VAL A 609 -23.75 9.95 2.14
C VAL A 609 -23.39 10.94 1.04
N GLY A 610 -23.37 12.21 1.41
CA GLY A 610 -22.78 13.29 0.63
C GLY A 610 -21.73 14.04 1.45
N TYR A 611 -21.13 15.08 0.85
CA TYR A 611 -20.28 16.00 1.58
C TYR A 611 -20.45 17.45 1.10
N ALA A 612 -19.97 18.36 1.93
CA ALA A 612 -19.90 19.79 1.64
C ALA A 612 -18.53 20.35 2.06
N VAL A 613 -18.09 21.43 1.41
CA VAL A 613 -16.77 22.02 1.58
C VAL A 613 -16.87 23.47 2.02
N SER A 614 -16.00 23.89 2.92
CA SER A 614 -15.86 25.28 3.39
C SER A 614 -14.38 25.61 3.60
N ASP A 615 -14.02 26.89 3.49
CA ASP A 615 -12.73 27.43 3.91
C ASP A 615 -12.72 27.86 5.38
N ASN A 616 -13.87 27.75 6.06
CA ASN A 616 -14.07 28.10 7.46
C ASN A 616 -14.76 26.95 8.22
N PRO A 617 -14.30 26.59 9.44
CA PRO A 617 -14.86 25.49 10.21
C PRO A 617 -16.35 25.66 10.55
N LEU A 618 -16.88 26.88 10.59
CA LEU A 618 -18.31 27.16 10.83
C LEU A 618 -19.05 27.63 9.56
N GLY A 619 -18.52 27.30 8.39
CA GLY A 619 -19.16 27.57 7.10
C GLY A 619 -18.97 29.00 6.58
N PRO A 620 -19.67 29.36 5.49
CA PRO A 620 -20.73 28.57 4.84
C PRO A 620 -20.19 27.34 4.08
N PHE A 621 -20.86 26.19 4.24
CA PHE A 621 -20.53 24.97 3.52
C PHE A 621 -21.25 24.91 2.17
N LYS A 622 -20.50 24.59 1.11
CA LYS A 622 -21.03 24.33 -0.23
C LYS A 622 -21.07 22.82 -0.49
N LYS A 623 -22.27 22.27 -0.69
CA LYS A 623 -22.46 20.85 -1.07
C LYS A 623 -21.76 20.54 -2.39
N ALA A 624 -21.13 19.38 -2.47
CA ALA A 624 -20.36 18.97 -3.63
C ALA A 624 -21.26 18.57 -4.81
N ASP A 625 -20.79 18.84 -6.03
CA ASP A 625 -21.50 18.49 -7.27
C ASP A 625 -21.52 16.97 -7.53
N ASN A 626 -20.59 16.20 -6.94
CA ASN A 626 -20.52 14.75 -7.10
C ASN A 626 -21.29 13.96 -6.01
N ASN A 627 -22.14 14.62 -5.23
CA ASN A 627 -23.01 13.93 -4.27
C ASN A 627 -24.13 13.13 -4.98
N PRO A 628 -24.58 12.00 -4.38
CA PRO A 628 -24.00 11.34 -3.21
C PRO A 628 -22.70 10.60 -3.55
N VAL A 629 -21.77 10.55 -2.60
CA VAL A 629 -20.51 9.80 -2.75
C VAL A 629 -20.64 8.34 -2.31
N LEU A 630 -21.70 8.00 -1.58
CA LEU A 630 -22.01 6.64 -1.18
C LEU A 630 -23.54 6.44 -1.13
N GLU A 631 -24.04 5.44 -1.84
CA GLU A 631 -25.46 5.10 -1.86
C GLU A 631 -25.68 3.61 -2.15
N LYS A 632 -26.93 3.15 -2.08
CA LYS A 632 -27.31 1.79 -2.47
C LYS A 632 -26.78 1.42 -3.87
N ASN A 633 -26.38 0.16 -4.05
CA ASN A 633 -25.88 -0.34 -5.34
C ASN A 633 -26.78 -1.42 -5.98
N VAL A 634 -27.96 -1.67 -5.41
CA VAL A 634 -28.90 -2.70 -5.92
C VAL A 634 -29.35 -2.46 -7.36
N GLU A 635 -29.48 -1.20 -7.78
CA GLU A 635 -29.84 -0.83 -9.15
C GLU A 635 -28.67 -1.06 -10.14
N LYS A 636 -27.44 -1.17 -9.62
CA LYS A 636 -26.21 -1.44 -10.37
C LYS A 636 -25.81 -2.92 -10.29
N GLY A 637 -26.69 -3.80 -9.79
CA GLY A 637 -26.45 -5.24 -9.66
C GLY A 637 -25.79 -5.68 -8.35
N GLY A 638 -25.52 -4.77 -7.42
CA GLY A 638 -25.03 -5.10 -6.08
C GLY A 638 -26.14 -5.48 -5.10
N ILE A 639 -25.80 -5.61 -3.82
CA ILE A 639 -26.72 -6.08 -2.77
C ILE A 639 -26.85 -5.14 -1.57
N VAL A 640 -26.21 -3.96 -1.61
CA VAL A 640 -26.09 -3.04 -0.48
C VAL A 640 -27.13 -1.93 -0.58
N THR A 641 -27.77 -1.61 0.55
CA THR A 641 -28.76 -0.54 0.70
C THR A 641 -28.56 0.23 2.00
N GLY A 642 -29.12 1.44 2.08
CA GLY A 642 -29.19 2.22 3.32
C GLY A 642 -27.83 2.55 3.91
N THR A 643 -26.90 3.04 3.07
CA THR A 643 -25.52 3.35 3.44
C THR A 643 -25.42 4.71 4.09
N GLY A 644 -24.92 4.81 5.32
CA GLY A 644 -24.73 6.11 5.94
C GLY A 644 -24.11 6.09 7.32
N HIS A 645 -24.24 7.24 7.98
CA HIS A 645 -23.62 7.62 9.24
C HIS A 645 -22.15 7.18 9.27
N ASN A 646 -21.35 7.79 8.39
CA ASN A 646 -19.98 7.36 8.17
C ASN A 646 -19.01 8.07 9.12
N SER A 647 -17.88 7.41 9.38
CA SER A 647 -16.66 8.02 9.89
C SER A 647 -15.52 7.81 8.89
N VAL A 648 -14.37 8.46 9.15
CA VAL A 648 -13.15 8.28 8.35
C VAL A 648 -12.02 7.82 9.25
N THR A 649 -11.30 6.79 8.80
CA THR A 649 -10.06 6.33 9.44
C THR A 649 -8.94 6.19 8.41
N TRP A 650 -7.74 5.85 8.87
CA TRP A 650 -6.53 5.79 8.04
C TRP A 650 -5.81 4.46 8.22
N SER A 651 -5.08 4.01 7.20
CA SER A 651 -4.03 3.01 7.37
C SER A 651 -2.97 3.50 8.38
N LYS A 652 -2.23 2.57 9.01
CA LYS A 652 -1.24 2.92 10.05
C LYS A 652 -0.15 3.84 9.53
N ASP A 653 0.21 3.70 8.26
CA ASP A 653 1.19 4.56 7.56
C ASP A 653 0.59 5.90 7.07
N ARG A 654 -0.70 6.15 7.34
CA ARG A 654 -1.44 7.36 6.97
C ARG A 654 -1.49 7.62 5.45
N LYS A 655 -1.29 6.59 4.62
CA LYS A 655 -1.32 6.72 3.15
C LYS A 655 -2.68 6.46 2.52
N GLN A 656 -3.51 5.63 3.15
CA GLN A 656 -4.83 5.27 2.65
C GLN A 656 -5.91 5.73 3.63
N MET A 657 -6.91 6.47 3.13
CA MET A 657 -8.13 6.75 3.89
C MET A 657 -9.16 5.64 3.66
N TYR A 658 -9.97 5.39 4.67
CA TYR A 658 -11.14 4.52 4.56
C TYR A 658 -12.38 5.24 5.08
N CYS A 659 -13.46 5.14 4.31
CA CYS A 659 -14.80 5.49 4.76
C CYS A 659 -15.38 4.26 5.46
N VAL A 660 -15.77 4.43 6.72
CA VAL A 660 -16.40 3.39 7.54
C VAL A 660 -17.86 3.79 7.73
N TYR A 661 -18.80 2.92 7.40
CA TYR A 661 -20.22 3.28 7.40
C TYR A 661 -21.07 2.05 7.72
N HIS A 662 -22.32 2.27 8.12
CA HIS A 662 -23.25 1.15 8.23
C HIS A 662 -24.08 1.02 6.95
N GLY A 663 -24.55 -0.19 6.69
CA GLY A 663 -25.49 -0.48 5.61
C GLY A 663 -26.29 -1.74 5.90
N ARG A 664 -27.10 -2.15 4.92
CA ARG A 664 -27.87 -3.40 4.95
C ARG A 664 -27.61 -4.18 3.67
N THR A 665 -27.73 -5.49 3.78
CA THR A 665 -27.79 -6.40 2.63
C THR A 665 -29.11 -7.16 2.65
N GLN A 666 -29.48 -7.78 1.53
CA GLN A 666 -30.65 -8.67 1.50
C GLN A 666 -30.58 -9.76 2.59
N LYS A 667 -29.38 -10.21 2.97
CA LYS A 667 -29.16 -11.23 4.00
C LYS A 667 -29.36 -10.69 5.42
N THR A 668 -29.03 -9.43 5.68
CA THR A 668 -29.12 -8.83 7.02
C THR A 668 -30.52 -8.30 7.32
N GLY A 669 -31.35 -8.06 6.29
CA GLY A 669 -32.69 -7.50 6.47
C GLY A 669 -32.60 -6.09 7.07
N GLU A 670 -33.30 -5.86 8.18
CA GLU A 670 -33.31 -4.57 8.87
C GLU A 670 -32.04 -4.29 9.68
N GLU A 671 -31.24 -5.32 9.94
CA GLU A 671 -30.02 -5.22 10.75
C GLU A 671 -28.93 -4.44 10.02
N ARG A 672 -28.44 -3.39 10.69
CA ARG A 672 -27.28 -2.60 10.26
C ARG A 672 -26.00 -3.37 10.54
N VAL A 673 -25.14 -3.44 9.53
CA VAL A 673 -23.80 -4.04 9.60
C VAL A 673 -22.77 -3.03 9.11
N VAL A 674 -21.53 -3.20 9.55
CA VAL A 674 -20.44 -2.25 9.25
C VAL A 674 -19.77 -2.61 7.92
N PHE A 675 -19.48 -1.59 7.13
CA PHE A 675 -18.71 -1.65 5.91
C PHE A 675 -17.49 -0.72 6.03
N ILE A 676 -16.43 -1.05 5.29
CA ILE A 676 -15.26 -0.21 5.14
C ILE A 676 -14.82 -0.20 3.67
N ASP A 677 -14.66 0.98 3.07
CA ASP A 677 -14.18 1.10 1.70
C ASP A 677 -13.11 2.17 1.57
N LYS A 678 -12.23 2.02 0.59
CA LYS A 678 -11.19 3.01 0.31
C LYS A 678 -11.84 4.35 -0.03
N MET A 679 -11.22 5.40 0.45
CA MET A 679 -11.61 6.78 0.18
C MET A 679 -10.37 7.55 -0.25
N HIS A 680 -10.54 8.48 -1.18
CA HIS A 680 -9.43 9.30 -1.67
C HIS A 680 -9.92 10.68 -2.11
N PHE A 681 -8.98 11.61 -2.22
CA PHE A 681 -9.20 12.89 -2.89
C PHE A 681 -8.67 12.79 -4.32
N THR A 682 -9.43 13.25 -5.30
CA THR A 682 -8.93 13.41 -6.68
C THR A 682 -7.93 14.58 -6.74
N PRO A 683 -7.10 14.69 -7.80
CA PRO A 683 -6.22 15.84 -7.98
C PRO A 683 -6.95 17.20 -7.95
N GLU A 684 -8.23 17.23 -8.33
CA GLU A 684 -9.10 18.41 -8.31
C GLU A 684 -9.70 18.70 -6.92
N GLY A 685 -9.40 17.87 -5.92
CA GLY A 685 -9.87 18.04 -4.54
C GLY A 685 -11.28 17.50 -4.28
N LEU A 686 -11.83 16.66 -5.16
CA LEU A 686 -13.11 15.97 -4.93
C LEU A 686 -12.90 14.77 -4.01
N LEU A 687 -13.82 14.58 -3.07
CA LEU A 687 -13.85 13.41 -2.20
C LEU A 687 -14.61 12.28 -2.91
N VAL A 688 -13.98 11.10 -2.97
CA VAL A 688 -14.53 9.89 -3.60
C VAL A 688 -14.43 8.71 -2.64
N VAL A 689 -15.48 7.90 -2.58
CA VAL A 689 -15.52 6.62 -1.86
C VAL A 689 -15.64 5.49 -2.88
N ASP A 690 -14.73 4.53 -2.84
CA ASP A 690 -14.66 3.40 -3.77
C ASP A 690 -15.62 2.26 -3.34
N GLY A 691 -16.86 2.63 -2.99
CA GLY A 691 -17.86 1.73 -2.40
C GLY A 691 -19.29 2.04 -2.84
N PRO A 692 -20.29 1.28 -2.35
CA PRO A 692 -20.14 0.19 -1.41
C PRO A 692 -19.68 -1.12 -2.08
N THR A 693 -18.66 -1.78 -1.54
CA THR A 693 -18.18 -3.09 -2.01
C THR A 693 -18.75 -4.24 -1.18
N THR A 694 -18.77 -5.44 -1.77
CA THR A 694 -19.00 -6.73 -1.08
C THR A 694 -18.02 -7.83 -1.52
N GLU A 695 -17.23 -7.54 -2.56
CA GLU A 695 -16.19 -8.44 -3.06
C GLU A 695 -14.92 -8.33 -2.23
N VAL A 696 -14.03 -9.32 -2.35
CA VAL A 696 -12.73 -9.32 -1.68
C VAL A 696 -11.89 -8.12 -2.13
N GLN A 697 -11.42 -7.34 -1.16
CA GLN A 697 -10.58 -6.16 -1.31
C GLN A 697 -9.20 -6.41 -0.70
N ASN A 698 -8.18 -5.74 -1.23
CA ASN A 698 -6.84 -5.69 -0.64
C ASN A 698 -6.76 -4.56 0.38
N ARG A 699 -6.21 -4.85 1.57
CA ARG A 699 -6.04 -3.90 2.66
C ARG A 699 -4.68 -3.22 2.63
#